data_AF-A0A6L7JN19-F1
#
_entry.id   AF-A0A6L7JN19-F1
#
_cell.length_a   1.000
_cell.length_b   1.000
_cell.length_c   1.000
_cell.angle_alpha   90.00
_cell.angle_beta   90.00
_cell.angle_gamma   90.00
#
_symmetry.space_group_name_H-M   'P 1'
#
loop_
_entity.id
_entity.type
_entity.pdbx_description
1 polymer ?
#
loop_
_entity_poly.entity_id
_entity_poly.type
_entity_poly.pdbx_seq_one_letter_code
_entity_poly.pdbx_strand_id
1 'polypeptide(L)'
;MAVDAASSDVFESDVSELALGPCDEGWVAPTSVAVAVDAVPIVVKSTAADYFVLYVDHPNPGRLSQTDVNPNDLAVSVTRGKAGSTVLLDNLEALAPSEYRVEKYQVASPGDLDGDCVDDITELDDLGIYNPLNPAIKMGRKFVKASIESREVFETFSFQSENLPSWQNLNDLEFIKFAILDWHTSAPSVYFMNSNVSVYHQDLLNRLQQRGLSTLAAADGEIVYHPNVVAPDGSLGMYRYNFQTNVLPPRITAHVHQLLASAMPFLDNNLAYYPSFSGTKANYQANKATYDTLRINVLQEEDILPDIDYVPLNQAEGYGLLRLMGVDDDPPRLSDIPIYESLPNDLPRVAGSITTIPQTPLSHVNLRAIQNGVPNAFIRDILKDETLKALIGKHVYYAVTGEGYTLREATKKEVDDHHAAARPTATQTPERDLTVTTITALADISFDDWDAFGVKAANMAELSKLSLPAGTVPMGFAVPFYFYDEFMKNAGLADETLFGKKKWPDADNLTLPAGTKLSAVVTQILVHPRFQADYDIQEEMLDDLRDAIKDAESPAWIVKALEAMHAKYPDGQSLRYRSSTNNEDLPAFNGAGLYSSKTQDSDETADDGIDKSIKAVWASLWNFRAFLEREYYRVDHTATAMGVLIHPNYSDERVNGVAVSYDPITFSPDTYYVNSQLGEDLVTNPEAKSYPEELLLSADGKATVLARSNLAKSGQLLMSEAQMLQLRNNLKTIHDRFKTLYNVKDGDDFAIEIEFKITAENKLAIKQARPWVFAGPILQKPVVSVTAGSGVVEGGDALFTVSASPVPSAPLSANVTVSQSGDFGVSTGSRTVTVPTSGSVTVSVSTSDDDVDEVDGSVGVVVVSGSGYTVSGTQGSASVVVSDDDDPLPVVSVTAGGGVVEGGDAL
;
A
#
# COMPACT_ATOMS: atom_id res chain seq x y z
N MET A 1 -30.06 -15.73 37.17
CA MET A 1 -30.57 -17.08 37.46
C MET A 1 -29.38 -18.03 37.56
N ALA A 2 -29.45 -18.95 38.52
CA ALA A 2 -28.55 -20.07 38.79
C ALA A 2 -27.09 -19.77 39.21
N VAL A 3 -26.88 -20.01 40.49
CA VAL A 3 -25.62 -20.26 41.19
C VAL A 3 -25.05 -21.58 40.67
N ASP A 4 -23.76 -21.66 40.38
CA ASP A 4 -23.03 -22.91 40.65
C ASP A 4 -21.60 -22.63 41.10
N ALA A 5 -21.23 -23.35 42.14
CA ALA A 5 -19.95 -23.27 42.83
C ALA A 5 -18.94 -24.19 42.15
N ALA A 6 -17.70 -23.71 41.97
CA ALA A 6 -16.55 -24.58 41.80
C ALA A 6 -15.50 -24.19 42.84
N SER A 7 -15.62 -24.82 44.02
CA SER A 7 -14.55 -24.88 45.00
C SER A 7 -13.55 -25.98 44.64
N SER A 8 -12.35 -25.83 45.20
CA SER A 8 -11.28 -26.83 45.40
C SER A 8 -10.54 -27.31 44.15
N ASP A 9 -9.42 -26.64 43.85
CA ASP A 9 -8.25 -27.36 43.36
C ASP A 9 -7.50 -27.94 44.55
N VAL A 10 -7.40 -29.26 44.51
CA VAL A 10 -6.87 -30.16 45.54
C VAL A 10 -5.35 -30.12 45.51
N PHE A 11 -4.73 -29.90 46.68
CA PHE A 11 -3.31 -30.14 46.90
C PHE A 11 -3.08 -31.66 46.95
N GLU A 12 -2.58 -32.25 45.86
CA GLU A 12 -2.00 -33.59 45.90
C GLU A 12 -0.52 -33.49 46.30
N SER A 13 -0.22 -34.00 47.49
CA SER A 13 1.14 -34.19 48.00
C SER A 13 1.64 -35.57 47.60
N ASP A 14 2.48 -35.65 46.58
CA ASP A 14 3.24 -36.86 46.27
C ASP A 14 4.61 -36.76 46.98
N VAL A 15 4.72 -37.44 48.12
CA VAL A 15 5.92 -37.44 48.97
C VAL A 15 6.87 -38.51 48.44
N SER A 16 7.64 -38.17 47.41
CA SER A 16 8.97 -38.77 47.19
C SER A 16 9.98 -38.03 48.09
N GLU A 17 11.06 -38.69 48.51
CA GLU A 17 12.11 -38.06 49.34
C GLU A 17 12.59 -36.75 48.69
N LEU A 18 12.05 -35.62 49.14
CA LEU A 18 12.39 -34.29 48.64
C LEU A 18 13.82 -34.00 49.09
N ALA A 19 14.69 -33.71 48.13
CA ALA A 19 15.97 -33.06 48.42
C ALA A 19 15.68 -31.78 49.22
N LEU A 20 16.54 -31.45 50.19
CA LEU A 20 16.44 -30.17 50.93
C LEU A 20 16.43 -29.02 49.90
N GLY A 21 15.42 -28.16 49.97
CA GLY A 21 15.29 -26.97 49.14
C GLY A 21 16.14 -25.79 49.67
N PRO A 22 16.30 -24.71 48.88
CA PRO A 22 17.19 -23.59 49.21
C PRO A 22 16.98 -22.92 50.58
N CYS A 23 15.75 -22.96 51.11
CA CYS A 23 15.40 -22.40 52.40
C CYS A 23 15.20 -23.44 53.52
N ASP A 24 15.49 -24.72 53.25
CA ASP A 24 15.46 -25.77 54.26
C ASP A 24 16.70 -25.73 55.15
N GLU A 25 16.51 -26.01 56.45
CA GLU A 25 17.59 -26.03 57.43
C GLU A 25 18.63 -27.12 57.08
N GLY A 26 19.84 -26.69 56.72
CA GLY A 26 20.94 -27.59 56.30
C GLY A 26 21.22 -27.61 54.80
N TRP A 27 20.48 -26.85 53.98
CA TRP A 27 20.85 -26.61 52.59
C TRP A 27 22.16 -25.84 52.48
N VAL A 28 23.00 -26.23 51.52
CA VAL A 28 24.28 -25.59 51.24
C VAL A 28 24.29 -25.21 49.77
N ALA A 29 24.44 -23.90 49.50
CA ALA A 29 24.51 -23.39 48.15
C ALA A 29 25.63 -24.10 47.35
N PRO A 30 25.34 -24.56 46.12
CA PRO A 30 26.35 -25.23 45.29
C PRO A 30 27.46 -24.24 44.92
N THR A 31 28.69 -24.77 44.81
CA THR A 31 29.82 -23.97 44.31
C THR A 31 29.80 -23.96 42.78
N SER A 32 29.69 -22.77 42.20
CA SER A 32 29.77 -22.55 40.75
C SER A 32 31.19 -22.76 40.22
N VAL A 33 31.31 -23.03 38.92
CA VAL A 33 32.59 -23.07 38.20
C VAL A 33 32.58 -21.98 37.14
N ALA A 34 33.49 -21.00 37.25
CA ALA A 34 33.66 -19.96 36.24
C ALA A 34 34.09 -20.55 34.89
N VAL A 35 33.48 -20.05 33.81
CA VAL A 35 33.79 -20.41 32.43
C VAL A 35 34.26 -19.16 31.69
N ALA A 36 35.37 -19.26 30.97
CA ALA A 36 35.92 -18.14 30.21
C ALA A 36 35.01 -17.77 29.03
N VAL A 37 34.87 -16.47 28.76
CA VAL A 37 34.15 -15.94 27.61
C VAL A 37 35.16 -15.30 26.65
N ASP A 38 35.48 -16.03 25.59
CA ASP A 38 36.53 -15.62 24.64
C ASP A 38 35.96 -14.95 23.37
N ALA A 39 34.67 -15.13 23.09
CA ALA A 39 34.01 -14.62 21.89
C ALA A 39 32.48 -14.49 22.06
N VAL A 40 31.85 -13.71 21.18
CA VAL A 40 30.41 -13.60 21.00
C VAL A 40 30.09 -14.04 19.55
N PRO A 41 29.11 -14.94 19.31
CA PRO A 41 28.19 -15.55 20.28
C PRO A 41 28.89 -16.46 21.30
N ILE A 42 28.35 -16.52 22.52
CA ILE A 42 28.96 -17.21 23.65
C ILE A 42 28.67 -18.71 23.56
N VAL A 43 29.68 -19.50 23.20
CA VAL A 43 29.58 -20.96 23.07
C VAL A 43 30.46 -21.65 24.10
N VAL A 44 29.85 -22.41 25.00
CA VAL A 44 30.56 -23.11 26.09
C VAL A 44 30.51 -24.62 25.90
N LYS A 45 31.57 -25.31 26.32
CA LYS A 45 31.60 -26.78 26.34
C LYS A 45 30.68 -27.28 27.46
N SER A 46 29.82 -28.24 27.15
CA SER A 46 28.73 -28.65 28.05
C SER A 46 28.34 -30.12 27.93
N THR A 47 27.64 -30.59 28.95
CA THR A 47 26.90 -31.86 28.99
C THR A 47 25.46 -31.61 29.47
N ALA A 48 24.60 -32.62 29.37
CA ALA A 48 23.23 -32.55 29.90
C ALA A 48 23.16 -32.49 31.45
N ALA A 49 24.28 -32.73 32.15
CA ALA A 49 24.37 -32.59 33.60
C ALA A 49 24.70 -31.16 34.05
N ASP A 50 25.06 -30.27 33.11
CA ASP A 50 25.43 -28.90 33.38
C ASP A 50 24.25 -27.94 33.11
N TYR A 51 24.20 -26.82 33.83
CA TYR A 51 23.49 -25.62 33.38
C TYR A 51 24.36 -24.39 33.63
N PHE A 52 24.05 -23.31 32.94
CA PHE A 52 24.90 -22.13 32.90
C PHE A 52 24.10 -20.88 33.24
N VAL A 53 24.72 -19.99 34.00
CA VAL A 53 24.23 -18.64 34.26
C VAL A 53 25.12 -17.67 33.50
N LEU A 54 24.51 -16.85 32.64
CA LEU A 54 25.17 -15.77 31.93
C LEU A 54 24.94 -14.46 32.69
N TYR A 55 26.02 -13.74 32.96
CA TYR A 55 25.99 -12.42 33.57
C TYR A 55 26.61 -11.38 32.65
N VAL A 56 26.16 -10.13 32.82
CA VAL A 56 26.66 -8.94 32.13
C VAL A 56 27.22 -7.91 33.11
N ASP A 57 28.23 -7.16 32.65
CA ASP A 57 28.75 -5.94 33.29
C ASP A 57 27.71 -4.81 33.17
N HIS A 58 26.62 -4.92 33.94
CA HIS A 58 25.55 -3.95 33.99
C HIS A 58 25.31 -3.48 35.43
N PRO A 59 25.25 -2.17 35.70
CA PRO A 59 24.96 -1.67 37.04
C PRO A 59 23.58 -2.11 37.53
N ASN A 60 23.50 -2.65 38.76
CA ASN A 60 22.22 -2.81 39.48
C ASN A 60 22.00 -1.61 40.42
N PRO A 61 21.10 -0.67 40.08
CA PRO A 61 20.91 0.55 40.87
C PRO A 61 20.37 0.29 42.28
N GLY A 62 19.71 -0.83 42.51
CA GLY A 62 19.19 -1.23 43.81
C GLY A 62 20.27 -1.70 44.80
N ARG A 63 21.51 -1.89 44.33
CA ARG A 63 22.70 -2.14 45.17
C ARG A 63 23.49 -0.86 45.49
N LEU A 64 22.98 0.33 45.15
CA LEU A 64 23.62 1.62 45.47
C LEU A 64 23.47 1.96 46.96
N SER A 65 24.14 1.23 47.85
CA SER A 65 24.48 1.69 49.20
C SER A 65 25.76 2.56 49.10
N GLN A 66 25.91 3.59 49.93
CA GLN A 66 27.03 4.56 49.85
C GLN A 66 28.42 3.96 50.14
N THR A 67 28.57 2.65 50.36
CA THR A 67 29.85 2.05 50.78
C THR A 67 30.21 0.71 50.13
N ASP A 68 29.31 0.07 49.37
CA ASP A 68 29.61 -1.22 48.74
C ASP A 68 29.82 -1.06 47.24
N VAL A 69 30.90 -1.67 46.74
CA VAL A 69 31.19 -1.79 45.30
C VAL A 69 29.98 -2.45 44.66
N ASN A 70 29.27 -1.75 43.78
CA ASN A 70 28.25 -2.35 42.92
C ASN A 70 28.94 -3.48 42.15
N PRO A 71 28.65 -4.77 42.40
CA PRO A 71 29.13 -5.78 41.48
C PRO A 71 28.36 -5.52 40.19
N ASN A 72 29.03 -5.00 39.17
CA ASN A 72 28.44 -4.85 37.86
C ASN A 72 28.33 -6.25 37.24
N ASP A 73 27.41 -7.05 37.76
CA ASP A 73 27.34 -8.47 37.46
C ASP A 73 25.88 -8.87 37.64
N LEU A 74 25.10 -8.65 36.58
CA LEU A 74 23.66 -8.93 36.55
C LEU A 74 23.43 -10.19 35.75
N ALA A 75 22.75 -11.18 36.35
CA ALA A 75 22.36 -12.39 35.63
C ALA A 75 21.26 -12.06 34.60
N VAL A 76 21.44 -12.54 33.37
CA VAL A 76 20.54 -12.24 32.24
C VAL A 76 19.96 -13.48 31.58
N SER A 77 20.55 -14.65 31.80
CA SER A 77 20.05 -15.92 31.25
C SER A 77 20.50 -17.12 32.08
N VAL A 78 19.60 -18.09 32.24
CA VAL A 78 19.89 -19.42 32.77
C VAL A 78 19.58 -20.45 31.69
N THR A 79 20.58 -21.24 31.28
CA THR A 79 20.46 -22.15 30.13
C THR A 79 20.91 -23.57 30.49
N ARG A 80 20.07 -24.58 30.22
CA ARG A 80 20.43 -26.00 30.33
C ARG A 80 21.51 -26.39 29.33
N GLY A 81 22.51 -27.12 29.81
CA GLY A 81 23.56 -27.68 28.97
C GLY A 81 23.05 -28.76 28.02
N LYS A 82 23.60 -28.77 26.81
CA LYS A 82 23.44 -29.82 25.80
C LYS A 82 24.74 -30.60 25.65
N ALA A 83 24.68 -31.84 25.15
CA ALA A 83 25.88 -32.63 24.92
C ALA A 83 26.80 -31.97 23.88
N GLY A 84 28.08 -31.78 24.23
CA GLY A 84 29.09 -31.17 23.36
C GLY A 84 29.29 -29.70 23.70
N SER A 85 28.41 -28.83 23.20
CA SER A 85 28.44 -27.39 23.43
C SER A 85 27.04 -26.78 23.56
N THR A 86 26.96 -25.64 24.24
CA THR A 86 25.72 -24.88 24.45
C THR A 86 25.97 -23.42 24.11
N VAL A 87 25.03 -22.81 23.40
CA VAL A 87 25.03 -21.37 23.12
C VAL A 87 24.29 -20.69 24.25
N LEU A 88 24.89 -19.67 24.84
CA LEU A 88 24.27 -18.82 25.86
C LEU A 88 23.82 -17.54 25.18
N LEU A 89 22.57 -17.17 25.39
CA LEU A 89 21.94 -16.02 24.74
C LEU A 89 21.71 -14.91 25.76
N ASP A 90 21.95 -13.69 25.31
CA ASP A 90 21.52 -12.44 25.94
C ASP A 90 20.59 -11.76 24.94
N ASN A 91 19.37 -11.45 25.38
CA ASN A 91 18.27 -11.09 24.49
C ASN A 91 18.31 -9.61 24.03
N LEU A 92 19.40 -8.91 24.35
CA LEU A 92 19.68 -7.52 23.98
C LEU A 92 20.97 -7.41 23.17
N GLU A 93 21.27 -6.20 22.68
CA GLU A 93 22.45 -5.91 21.86
C GLU A 93 23.73 -6.48 22.45
N ALA A 94 24.39 -7.41 21.75
CA ALA A 94 25.50 -8.13 22.32
C ALA A 94 26.69 -7.22 22.72
N LEU A 95 27.25 -7.47 23.89
CA LEU A 95 28.39 -6.72 24.44
C LEU A 95 29.74 -7.32 24.03
N ALA A 96 30.85 -6.66 24.38
CA ALA A 96 32.17 -7.25 24.19
C ALA A 96 32.33 -8.51 25.07
N PRO A 97 33.10 -9.54 24.65
CA PRO A 97 33.32 -10.75 25.45
C PRO A 97 33.77 -10.48 26.91
N SER A 98 34.53 -9.39 27.13
CA SER A 98 35.01 -8.98 28.46
C SER A 98 33.93 -8.45 29.39
N GLU A 99 32.76 -8.10 28.87
CA GLU A 99 31.60 -7.63 29.63
C GLU A 99 30.65 -8.76 30.02
N TYR A 100 31.00 -10.00 29.65
CA TYR A 100 30.27 -11.19 30.03
C TYR A 100 31.05 -12.03 31.03
N ARG A 101 30.31 -12.64 31.95
CA ARG A 101 30.81 -13.70 32.83
C ARG A 101 29.86 -14.89 32.79
N VAL A 102 30.43 -16.10 32.75
CA VAL A 102 29.65 -17.33 32.75
C VAL A 102 30.00 -18.17 33.98
N GLU A 103 28.97 -18.66 34.65
CA GLU A 103 29.08 -19.68 35.68
C GLU A 103 28.41 -20.96 35.25
N LYS A 104 29.05 -22.09 35.57
CA LYS A 104 28.53 -23.42 35.35
C LYS A 104 28.18 -24.08 36.67
N TYR A 105 27.01 -24.70 36.71
CA TYR A 105 26.46 -25.44 37.83
C TYR A 105 26.10 -26.87 37.41
N GLN A 106 25.79 -27.73 38.37
CA GLN A 106 25.30 -29.09 38.12
C GLN A 106 23.79 -29.14 38.31
N VAL A 107 23.07 -29.72 37.34
CA VAL A 107 21.62 -29.93 37.41
C VAL A 107 21.21 -30.76 38.63
N ALA A 108 22.08 -31.67 39.09
CA ALA A 108 21.83 -32.52 40.26
C ALA A 108 22.03 -31.80 41.61
N SER A 109 22.58 -30.58 41.60
CA SER A 109 22.77 -29.74 42.79
C SER A 109 22.55 -28.27 42.37
N PRO A 110 21.31 -27.91 42.04
CA PRO A 110 20.99 -26.58 41.53
C PRO A 110 21.15 -25.50 42.60
N GLY A 111 21.45 -24.28 42.15
CA GLY A 111 21.47 -23.07 42.95
C GLY A 111 20.07 -22.46 43.08
N ASP A 112 20.02 -21.31 43.71
CA ASP A 112 18.85 -20.43 43.83
C ASP A 112 19.40 -19.01 43.65
N LEU A 113 19.34 -18.54 42.40
CA LEU A 113 20.05 -17.35 41.96
C LEU A 113 19.34 -16.06 42.36
N ASP A 114 18.01 -16.06 42.36
CA ASP A 114 17.20 -14.89 42.71
C ASP A 114 16.78 -14.86 44.19
N GLY A 115 16.96 -15.97 44.91
CA GLY A 115 16.76 -16.09 46.35
C GLY A 115 15.30 -16.26 46.76
N ASP A 116 14.46 -16.79 45.87
CA ASP A 116 13.02 -16.93 46.11
C ASP A 116 12.63 -18.23 46.86
N CYS A 117 13.63 -19.03 47.26
CA CYS A 117 13.51 -20.35 47.89
C CYS A 117 13.14 -21.50 46.95
N VAL A 118 13.16 -21.30 45.62
CA VAL A 118 13.02 -22.34 44.59
C VAL A 118 14.35 -22.46 43.85
N ASP A 119 14.75 -23.68 43.50
CA ASP A 119 16.02 -23.86 42.80
C ASP A 119 15.89 -23.54 41.29
N ASP A 120 16.98 -23.04 40.70
CA ASP A 120 17.04 -22.54 39.31
C ASP A 120 16.50 -23.56 38.28
N ILE A 121 16.66 -24.86 38.56
CA ILE A 121 16.26 -25.92 37.63
C ILE A 121 14.77 -26.19 37.72
N THR A 122 14.21 -26.22 38.92
CA THR A 122 12.76 -26.30 39.15
C THR A 122 12.05 -25.13 38.48
N GLU A 123 12.60 -23.94 38.59
CA GLU A 123 12.02 -22.75 37.97
C GLU A 123 12.12 -22.76 36.44
N LEU A 124 13.26 -23.20 35.90
CA LEU A 124 13.46 -23.30 34.45
C LEU A 124 12.52 -24.34 33.81
N ASP A 125 12.17 -25.41 34.53
CA ASP A 125 11.23 -26.44 34.08
C ASP A 125 9.76 -25.96 34.10
N ASP A 126 9.44 -24.92 34.86
CA ASP A 126 8.11 -24.30 34.94
C ASP A 126 8.17 -22.78 34.66
N LEU A 127 8.96 -22.45 33.63
CA LEU A 127 9.17 -21.09 33.19
C LEU A 127 7.84 -20.42 32.82
N GLY A 128 7.60 -19.26 33.40
CA GLY A 128 6.35 -18.52 33.27
C GLY A 128 5.51 -18.52 34.56
N ILE A 129 5.49 -19.60 35.35
CA ILE A 129 5.13 -19.47 36.77
C ILE A 129 6.26 -18.81 37.52
N TYR A 130 7.46 -19.37 37.33
CA TYR A 130 8.70 -18.93 37.94
C TYR A 130 9.64 -18.39 36.86
N ASN A 131 10.76 -17.86 37.28
CA ASN A 131 11.86 -17.49 36.40
C ASN A 131 13.11 -17.34 37.28
N PRO A 132 14.18 -18.12 37.02
CA PRO A 132 15.41 -18.12 37.83
C PRO A 132 16.14 -16.78 38.02
N LEU A 133 15.67 -15.73 37.36
CA LEU A 133 16.23 -14.38 37.37
C LEU A 133 15.28 -13.37 38.02
N ASN A 134 14.12 -13.81 38.52
CA ASN A 134 13.02 -12.95 38.91
C ASN A 134 12.35 -13.53 40.17
N PRO A 135 12.59 -12.95 41.37
CA PRO A 135 12.14 -13.47 42.66
C PRO A 135 10.64 -13.26 42.91
N ALA A 136 9.85 -13.27 41.84
CA ALA A 136 8.42 -13.09 41.82
C ALA A 136 7.74 -14.33 42.39
N ILE A 137 7.07 -14.17 43.53
CA ILE A 137 6.32 -15.27 44.13
C ILE A 137 5.28 -15.85 43.14
N LYS A 138 5.07 -17.17 43.24
CA LYS A 138 4.08 -17.89 42.43
C LYS A 138 2.69 -17.27 42.45
N MET A 139 2.20 -17.00 41.24
CA MET A 139 0.83 -16.58 40.94
C MET A 139 0.07 -17.65 40.13
N GLY A 140 -1.27 -17.55 40.08
CA GLY A 140 -2.09 -18.48 39.29
C GLY A 140 -1.92 -18.27 37.78
N ARG A 141 -1.53 -19.34 37.05
CA ARG A 141 -1.19 -19.35 35.60
C ARG A 141 -2.20 -18.66 34.69
N LYS A 142 -3.48 -18.64 35.05
CA LYS A 142 -4.55 -18.09 34.20
C LYS A 142 -4.49 -16.57 34.05
N PHE A 143 -3.96 -15.86 35.05
CA PHE A 143 -4.10 -14.42 35.16
C PHE A 143 -2.78 -13.65 35.18
N VAL A 144 -1.75 -14.21 35.83
CA VAL A 144 -0.46 -13.55 36.01
C VAL A 144 0.67 -14.55 35.82
N LYS A 145 1.74 -14.13 35.13
CA LYS A 145 2.97 -14.88 34.91
C LYS A 145 4.20 -14.09 35.39
N ALA A 146 5.27 -14.77 35.77
CA ALA A 146 6.57 -14.20 36.12
C ALA A 146 7.54 -14.12 34.91
N SER A 147 7.20 -14.77 33.81
CA SER A 147 7.93 -14.74 32.54
C SER A 147 6.96 -14.96 31.37
N ILE A 148 7.27 -14.41 30.20
CA ILE A 148 6.61 -14.76 28.94
C ILE A 148 7.61 -15.56 28.12
N GLU A 149 7.49 -16.88 28.21
CA GLU A 149 8.53 -17.82 27.77
C GLU A 149 8.64 -17.99 26.24
N SER A 150 7.63 -17.59 25.48
CA SER A 150 7.63 -17.68 24.02
C SER A 150 6.71 -16.65 23.35
N ARG A 151 6.88 -16.49 22.03
CA ARG A 151 6.01 -15.66 21.19
C ARG A 151 4.56 -16.09 21.26
N GLU A 152 4.30 -17.40 21.23
CA GLU A 152 2.95 -17.99 21.30
C GLU A 152 2.30 -17.68 22.65
N VAL A 153 3.08 -17.67 23.73
CA VAL A 153 2.59 -17.28 25.06
C VAL A 153 2.27 -15.79 25.09
N PHE A 154 3.11 -14.93 24.50
CA PHE A 154 2.79 -13.51 24.36
C PHE A 154 1.48 -13.30 23.61
N GLU A 155 1.31 -13.95 22.46
CA GLU A 155 0.08 -13.95 21.64
C GLU A 155 -1.15 -14.32 22.48
N THR A 156 -1.10 -15.45 23.19
CA THR A 156 -2.24 -15.94 24.00
C THR A 156 -2.54 -15.09 25.23
N PHE A 157 -1.55 -14.36 25.75
CA PHE A 157 -1.73 -13.42 26.86
C PHE A 157 -2.11 -12.01 26.40
N SER A 158 -1.94 -11.69 25.12
CA SER A 158 -2.19 -10.37 24.58
C SER A 158 -3.65 -10.11 24.30
N PHE A 159 -4.09 -8.88 24.52
CA PHE A 159 -5.36 -8.38 24.00
C PHE A 159 -5.09 -7.65 22.68
N GLN A 160 -5.99 -7.78 21.71
CA GLN A 160 -5.95 -7.08 20.42
C GLN A 160 -7.39 -6.74 20.01
N SER A 161 -7.64 -5.49 19.59
CA SER A 161 -8.94 -5.06 19.11
C SER A 161 -8.80 -3.89 18.14
N GLU A 162 -9.65 -3.87 17.11
CA GLU A 162 -9.66 -2.84 16.07
C GLU A 162 -10.30 -1.52 16.55
N ASN A 163 -10.98 -1.55 17.69
CA ASN A 163 -11.70 -0.38 18.21
C ASN A 163 -11.54 -0.25 19.72
N LEU A 164 -10.49 0.47 20.13
CA LEU A 164 -10.23 0.86 21.51
C LEU A 164 -10.42 2.39 21.66
N PRO A 165 -11.63 2.87 22.01
CA PRO A 165 -11.92 4.30 22.08
C PRO A 165 -10.98 5.08 23.00
N SER A 166 -10.56 4.46 24.10
CA SER A 166 -9.68 5.06 25.12
C SER A 166 -8.19 4.83 24.87
N TRP A 167 -7.81 3.94 23.94
CA TRP A 167 -6.42 3.54 23.66
C TRP A 167 -6.21 3.33 22.16
N GLN A 168 -6.57 4.35 21.36
CA GLN A 168 -6.53 4.27 19.89
C GLN A 168 -5.12 3.96 19.36
N ASN A 169 -4.08 4.35 20.09
CA ASN A 169 -2.67 4.04 19.78
C ASN A 169 -2.30 2.56 19.96
N LEU A 170 -3.24 1.73 20.44
CA LEU A 170 -3.12 0.27 20.57
C LEU A 170 -4.11 -0.47 19.67
N ASN A 171 -4.86 0.23 18.82
CA ASN A 171 -5.76 -0.41 17.85
C ASN A 171 -4.94 -1.37 16.98
N ASP A 172 -5.47 -2.58 16.78
CA ASP A 172 -4.87 -3.63 15.96
C ASP A 172 -3.48 -4.12 16.40
N LEU A 173 -3.01 -3.73 17.59
CA LEU A 173 -1.74 -4.19 18.14
C LEU A 173 -1.97 -5.16 19.29
N GLU A 174 -1.15 -6.20 19.35
CA GLU A 174 -1.09 -7.11 20.50
C GLU A 174 -0.39 -6.43 21.66
N PHE A 175 -1.01 -6.43 22.84
CA PHE A 175 -0.37 -5.94 24.05
C PHE A 175 -0.68 -6.75 25.30
N ILE A 176 0.30 -6.77 26.21
CA ILE A 176 0.16 -7.25 27.59
C ILE A 176 0.45 -6.12 28.59
N LYS A 177 -0.05 -6.25 29.82
CA LYS A 177 0.30 -5.36 30.93
C LYS A 177 1.37 -5.99 31.81
N PHE A 178 2.24 -5.18 32.39
CA PHE A 178 3.23 -5.61 33.38
C PHE A 178 3.23 -4.70 34.61
N ALA A 179 3.77 -5.22 35.71
CA ALA A 179 4.12 -4.47 36.91
C ALA A 179 5.45 -4.97 37.45
N ILE A 180 6.29 -4.04 37.89
CA ILE A 180 7.57 -4.31 38.54
C ILE A 180 7.49 -3.78 39.97
N LEU A 181 7.62 -4.70 40.93
CA LEU A 181 7.69 -4.36 42.34
C LEU A 181 9.15 -4.15 42.73
N ASP A 182 9.37 -3.29 43.74
CA ASP A 182 10.68 -3.09 44.34
C ASP A 182 11.81 -2.77 43.34
N TRP A 183 11.47 -2.09 42.23
CA TRP A 183 12.39 -1.68 41.14
C TRP A 183 13.59 -0.83 41.59
N HIS A 184 13.51 -0.28 42.80
CA HIS A 184 14.55 0.54 43.44
C HIS A 184 15.45 -0.27 44.39
N THR A 185 15.19 -1.57 44.53
CA THR A 185 15.94 -2.51 45.38
C THR A 185 16.79 -3.44 44.53
N SER A 186 17.68 -4.19 45.16
CA SER A 186 18.58 -5.12 44.47
C SER A 186 17.90 -6.37 43.90
N ALA A 187 16.62 -6.60 44.22
CA ALA A 187 15.87 -7.82 43.88
C ALA A 187 14.43 -7.46 43.42
N PRO A 188 14.27 -6.80 42.26
CA PRO A 188 12.97 -6.40 41.75
C PRO A 188 12.18 -7.60 41.19
N SER A 189 10.86 -7.61 41.37
CA SER A 189 9.98 -8.68 40.87
C SER A 189 9.12 -8.21 39.69
N VAL A 190 9.16 -8.95 38.58
CA VAL A 190 8.39 -8.66 37.35
C VAL A 190 7.15 -9.56 37.28
N TYR A 191 6.00 -8.98 36.95
CA TYR A 191 4.74 -9.67 36.74
C TYR A 191 4.07 -9.24 35.44
N PHE A 192 3.59 -10.19 34.63
CA PHE A 192 2.81 -9.97 33.42
C PHE A 192 1.37 -10.40 33.61
N MET A 193 0.41 -9.59 33.16
CA MET A 193 -1.01 -9.90 33.21
C MET A 193 -1.51 -10.44 31.88
N ASN A 194 -2.34 -11.49 31.95
CA ASN A 194 -3.15 -11.93 30.83
C ASN A 194 -4.19 -10.85 30.46
N SER A 195 -3.92 -10.14 29.37
CA SER A 195 -4.72 -9.00 28.94
C SER A 195 -6.02 -9.40 28.27
N ASN A 196 -6.16 -10.67 27.85
CA ASN A 196 -7.46 -11.24 27.43
C ASN A 196 -8.49 -11.31 28.57
N VAL A 197 -8.03 -11.27 29.84
CA VAL A 197 -8.92 -11.24 30.99
C VAL A 197 -9.27 -9.80 31.37
N SER A 198 -8.28 -8.93 31.42
CA SER A 198 -8.45 -7.51 31.74
C SER A 198 -7.36 -6.68 31.09
N VAL A 199 -7.73 -5.49 30.61
CA VAL A 199 -6.80 -4.53 29.99
C VAL A 199 -6.35 -3.42 30.93
N TYR A 200 -6.76 -3.46 32.21
CA TYR A 200 -6.49 -2.39 33.19
C TYR A 200 -5.33 -2.75 34.13
N HIS A 201 -4.31 -1.88 34.23
CA HIS A 201 -3.19 -2.06 35.16
C HIS A 201 -3.64 -2.20 36.62
N GLN A 202 -4.68 -1.47 37.03
CA GLN A 202 -5.22 -1.54 38.40
C GLN A 202 -5.65 -2.96 38.79
N ASP A 203 -6.12 -3.77 37.85
CA ASP A 203 -6.52 -5.16 38.13
C ASP A 203 -5.32 -6.05 38.44
N LEU A 204 -4.18 -5.83 37.75
CA LEU A 204 -2.93 -6.50 38.09
C LEU A 204 -2.48 -6.11 39.51
N LEU A 205 -2.44 -4.81 39.81
CA LEU A 205 -2.01 -4.32 41.13
C LEU A 205 -2.91 -4.83 42.26
N ASN A 206 -4.23 -4.85 42.07
CA ASN A 206 -5.19 -5.37 43.06
C ASN A 206 -4.95 -6.87 43.34
N ARG A 207 -4.62 -7.67 42.32
CA ARG A 207 -4.33 -9.09 42.48
C ARG A 207 -3.03 -9.34 43.23
N LEU A 208 -2.01 -8.52 43.00
CA LEU A 208 -0.75 -8.57 43.74
C LEU A 208 -0.97 -8.21 45.22
N GLN A 209 -1.75 -7.15 45.50
CA GLN A 209 -2.12 -6.78 46.87
C GLN A 209 -2.90 -7.86 47.61
N GLN A 210 -3.81 -8.58 46.94
CA GLN A 210 -4.55 -9.70 47.53
C GLN A 210 -3.64 -10.87 47.96
N ARG A 211 -2.41 -10.93 47.44
CA ARG A 211 -1.39 -11.91 47.81
C ARG A 211 -0.41 -11.38 48.87
N GLY A 212 -0.69 -10.19 49.42
CA GLY A 212 0.11 -9.56 50.47
C GLY A 212 1.32 -8.77 49.97
N LEU A 213 1.44 -8.57 48.65
CA LEU A 213 2.53 -7.79 48.07
C LEU A 213 2.23 -6.29 48.14
N SER A 214 3.25 -5.48 48.45
CA SER A 214 3.15 -4.03 48.42
C SER A 214 3.23 -3.52 46.98
N THR A 215 2.26 -2.73 46.55
CA THR A 215 2.24 -2.11 45.20
C THR A 215 2.37 -0.59 45.24
N LEU A 216 2.61 0.01 46.41
CA LEU A 216 2.68 1.46 46.59
C LEU A 216 3.75 2.14 45.73
N ALA A 217 4.84 1.42 45.44
CA ALA A 217 5.94 1.89 44.61
C ALA A 217 6.09 1.08 43.32
N ALA A 218 5.05 0.39 42.85
CA ALA A 218 5.13 -0.39 41.62
C ALA A 218 5.42 0.51 40.40
N ALA A 219 6.23 0.01 39.48
CA ALA A 219 6.34 0.57 38.13
C ALA A 219 5.52 -0.30 37.19
N ASP A 220 4.42 0.23 36.67
CA ASP A 220 3.49 -0.49 35.81
C ASP A 220 3.44 0.10 34.40
N GLY A 221 3.07 -0.75 33.45
CA GLY A 221 3.07 -0.38 32.05
C GLY A 221 2.55 -1.48 31.14
N GLU A 222 2.73 -1.28 29.84
CA GLU A 222 2.40 -2.26 28.83
C GLU A 222 3.58 -2.60 27.94
N ILE A 223 3.56 -3.81 27.40
CA ILE A 223 4.40 -4.22 26.27
C ILE A 223 3.49 -4.43 25.06
N VAL A 224 3.88 -3.85 23.94
CA VAL A 224 3.11 -3.80 22.70
C VAL A 224 3.99 -4.33 21.58
N TYR A 225 3.46 -5.26 20.78
CA TYR A 225 4.16 -5.80 19.62
C TYR A 225 3.81 -5.00 18.37
N HIS A 226 4.84 -4.47 17.70
CA HIS A 226 4.73 -3.77 16.43
C HIS A 226 5.32 -4.63 15.31
N PRO A 227 4.48 -5.30 14.50
CA PRO A 227 4.97 -6.20 13.46
C PRO A 227 5.73 -5.47 12.33
N ASN A 228 5.49 -4.17 12.17
CA ASN A 228 5.98 -3.37 11.03
C ASN A 228 7.11 -2.42 11.40
N VAL A 229 7.60 -2.43 12.64
CA VAL A 229 8.72 -1.59 13.08
C VAL A 229 10.01 -2.40 13.00
N VAL A 230 11.05 -1.80 12.40
CA VAL A 230 12.38 -2.41 12.26
C VAL A 230 13.12 -2.30 13.59
N ALA A 231 13.55 -3.44 14.11
CA ALA A 231 14.39 -3.53 15.30
C ALA A 231 15.85 -3.13 14.97
N PRO A 232 16.67 -2.76 15.98
CA PRO A 232 18.05 -2.30 15.76
C PRO A 232 18.98 -3.32 15.09
N ASP A 233 18.67 -4.61 15.18
CA ASP A 233 19.39 -5.68 14.47
C ASP A 233 18.99 -5.79 12.98
N GLY A 234 18.05 -4.97 12.52
CA GLY A 234 17.49 -4.96 11.17
C GLY A 234 16.35 -5.95 10.94
N SER A 235 15.94 -6.71 11.97
CA SER A 235 14.77 -7.59 11.90
C SER A 235 13.47 -6.77 11.97
N LEU A 236 12.37 -7.32 11.43
CA LEU A 236 11.04 -6.72 11.55
C LEU A 236 10.28 -7.38 12.70
N GLY A 237 9.51 -6.58 13.43
CA GLY A 237 8.80 -7.04 14.61
C GLY A 237 9.53 -6.60 15.87
N MET A 238 9.03 -5.53 16.48
CA MET A 238 9.63 -4.91 17.66
C MET A 238 8.63 -4.86 18.80
N TYR A 239 9.08 -5.26 20.00
CA TYR A 239 8.36 -5.12 21.26
C TYR A 239 8.71 -3.80 21.90
N ARG A 240 7.75 -2.90 22.03
CA ARG A 240 7.95 -1.69 22.83
C ARG A 240 7.36 -1.87 24.21
N TYR A 241 7.96 -1.27 25.21
CA TYR A 241 7.31 -1.07 26.51
C TYR A 241 7.24 0.41 26.86
N ASN A 242 6.20 0.79 27.60
CA ASN A 242 6.09 2.11 28.20
C ASN A 242 5.48 2.02 29.59
N PHE A 243 5.83 2.97 30.44
CA PHE A 243 5.19 3.10 31.75
C PHE A 243 3.85 3.81 31.63
N GLN A 244 2.91 3.49 32.53
CA GLN A 244 1.62 4.16 32.58
C GLN A 244 1.77 5.58 33.15
N THR A 245 2.42 5.70 34.32
CA THR A 245 2.58 6.99 35.03
C THR A 245 3.97 7.23 35.60
N ASN A 246 4.82 6.22 35.67
CA ASN A 246 6.15 6.34 36.26
C ASN A 246 7.11 7.09 35.32
N VAL A 247 7.87 8.03 35.88
CA VAL A 247 9.01 8.69 35.24
C VAL A 247 10.28 8.25 35.96
N LEU A 248 10.94 7.21 35.43
CA LEU A 248 12.13 6.63 36.05
C LEU A 248 13.42 7.36 35.58
N PRO A 249 14.48 7.42 36.41
CA PRO A 249 15.78 7.90 35.94
C PRO A 249 16.37 7.00 34.83
N PRO A 250 17.25 7.52 33.94
CA PRO A 250 17.78 6.76 32.80
C PRO A 250 18.44 5.41 33.19
N ARG A 251 19.28 5.41 34.23
CA ARG A 251 19.96 4.17 34.71
C ARG A 251 18.98 3.13 35.27
N ILE A 252 17.91 3.57 35.91
CA ILE A 252 16.82 2.68 36.36
C ILE A 252 16.07 2.14 35.14
N THR A 253 15.80 2.99 34.15
CA THR A 253 15.11 2.60 32.91
C THR A 253 15.88 1.51 32.16
N ALA A 254 17.21 1.65 32.03
CA ALA A 254 18.07 0.62 31.44
C ALA A 254 18.09 -0.69 32.25
N HIS A 255 18.07 -0.60 33.58
CA HIS A 255 17.93 -1.81 34.41
C HIS A 255 16.58 -2.50 34.18
N VAL A 256 15.47 -1.75 34.13
CA VAL A 256 14.14 -2.29 33.78
C VAL A 256 14.13 -2.91 32.39
N HIS A 257 14.80 -2.28 31.42
CA HIS A 257 14.94 -2.83 30.07
C HIS A 257 15.56 -4.23 30.09
N GLN A 258 16.66 -4.40 30.83
CA GLN A 258 17.32 -5.69 31.01
C GLN A 258 16.41 -6.69 31.74
N LEU A 259 15.72 -6.29 32.81
CA LEU A 259 14.81 -7.16 33.55
C LEU A 259 13.67 -7.70 32.68
N LEU A 260 13.05 -6.83 31.87
CA LEU A 260 12.00 -7.23 30.94
C LEU A 260 12.55 -8.17 29.86
N ALA A 261 13.74 -7.90 29.33
CA ALA A 261 14.39 -8.78 28.35
C ALA A 261 14.73 -10.17 28.92
N SER A 262 15.18 -10.23 30.18
CA SER A 262 15.43 -11.48 30.90
C SER A 262 14.14 -12.24 31.23
N ALA A 263 13.03 -11.53 31.45
CA ALA A 263 11.72 -12.11 31.71
C ALA A 263 10.92 -12.47 30.44
N MET A 264 11.51 -12.23 29.26
CA MET A 264 10.94 -12.55 27.96
C MET A 264 12.02 -13.21 27.08
N PRO A 265 12.41 -14.46 27.38
CA PRO A 265 13.61 -15.09 26.82
C PRO A 265 13.57 -15.40 25.30
N PHE A 266 12.47 -15.09 24.64
CA PHE A 266 12.31 -15.25 23.19
C PHE A 266 12.62 -13.98 22.39
N LEU A 267 12.89 -12.86 23.07
CA LEU A 267 13.31 -11.62 22.42
C LEU A 267 14.68 -11.78 21.79
N ASP A 268 14.90 -11.11 20.66
CA ASP A 268 16.14 -11.16 19.89
C ASP A 268 16.58 -9.73 19.55
N ASN A 269 17.07 -9.00 20.55
CA ASN A 269 17.45 -7.59 20.47
C ASN A 269 16.35 -6.66 19.90
N ASN A 270 15.09 -7.04 20.05
CA ASN A 270 13.94 -6.34 19.50
C ASN A 270 13.00 -5.77 20.57
N LEU A 271 13.53 -5.49 21.77
CA LEU A 271 12.83 -4.74 22.81
C LEU A 271 13.26 -3.26 22.75
N ALA A 272 12.33 -2.34 22.99
CA ALA A 272 12.62 -0.91 23.11
C ALA A 272 11.73 -0.18 24.10
N TYR A 273 12.27 0.88 24.71
CA TYR A 273 11.55 1.80 25.57
C TYR A 273 10.86 2.89 24.75
N TYR A 274 9.58 3.13 25.00
CA TYR A 274 8.81 4.20 24.36
C TYR A 274 8.37 5.26 25.39
N PRO A 275 8.88 6.50 25.33
CA PRO A 275 8.42 7.61 26.15
C PRO A 275 7.01 8.07 25.74
N SER A 276 5.97 7.48 26.34
CA SER A 276 4.58 7.59 25.87
C SER A 276 3.82 8.86 26.28
N PHE A 277 4.23 9.56 27.35
CA PHE A 277 3.50 10.73 27.87
C PHE A 277 4.46 11.88 28.21
N SER A 278 3.90 13.08 28.45
CA SER A 278 4.67 14.32 28.59
C SER A 278 5.83 14.23 29.59
N GLY A 279 5.65 13.57 30.74
CA GLY A 279 6.68 13.40 31.75
C GLY A 279 7.84 12.51 31.31
N THR A 280 7.57 11.38 30.67
CA THR A 280 8.62 10.49 30.14
C THR A 280 9.31 11.09 28.92
N LYS A 281 8.57 11.75 28.03
CA LYS A 281 9.12 12.51 26.90
C LYS A 281 10.09 13.60 27.37
N ALA A 282 9.69 14.40 28.36
CA ALA A 282 10.56 15.45 28.93
C ALA A 282 11.80 14.88 29.62
N ASN A 283 11.68 13.75 30.35
CA ASN A 283 12.82 13.08 30.97
C ASN A 283 13.82 12.58 29.92
N TYR A 284 13.35 11.89 28.88
CA TYR A 284 14.19 11.43 27.78
C TYR A 284 14.92 12.61 27.12
N GLN A 285 14.21 13.68 26.74
CA GLN A 285 14.82 14.85 26.13
C GLN A 285 15.89 15.51 27.02
N ALA A 286 15.61 15.67 28.31
CA ALA A 286 16.56 16.27 29.25
C ALA A 286 17.80 15.39 29.51
N ASN A 287 17.69 14.07 29.31
CA ASN A 287 18.74 13.10 29.63
C ASN A 287 19.21 12.30 28.40
N LYS A 288 18.95 12.77 27.17
CA LYS A 288 19.23 12.02 25.94
C LYS A 288 20.67 11.51 25.88
N ALA A 289 21.63 12.38 26.16
CA ALA A 289 23.05 12.01 26.20
C ALA A 289 23.37 10.90 27.20
N THR A 290 22.60 10.76 28.29
CA THR A 290 22.76 9.63 29.21
C THR A 290 22.16 8.36 28.61
N TYR A 291 20.96 8.43 28.04
CA TYR A 291 20.33 7.30 27.35
C TYR A 291 21.21 6.75 26.22
N ASP A 292 21.83 7.62 25.43
CA ASP A 292 22.75 7.25 24.34
C ASP A 292 24.01 6.49 24.83
N THR A 293 24.32 6.51 26.13
CA THR A 293 25.44 5.75 26.73
C THR A 293 25.00 4.44 27.40
N LEU A 294 23.70 4.17 27.45
CA LEU A 294 23.13 3.00 28.12
C LEU A 294 22.73 1.96 27.07
N ARG A 295 22.78 0.68 27.46
CA ARG A 295 22.32 -0.45 26.65
C ARG A 295 20.79 -0.53 26.66
N ILE A 296 20.15 0.43 26.00
CA ILE A 296 18.69 0.54 25.91
C ILE A 296 18.31 1.14 24.56
N ASN A 297 17.44 0.43 23.84
CA ASN A 297 16.83 0.97 22.64
C ASN A 297 15.70 1.91 23.04
N VAL A 298 15.69 3.13 22.52
CA VAL A 298 14.60 4.10 22.74
C VAL A 298 13.92 4.37 21.42
N LEU A 299 12.59 4.22 21.41
CA LEU A 299 11.76 4.59 20.27
C LEU A 299 11.06 5.90 20.52
N GLN A 300 10.95 6.67 19.45
CA GLN A 300 10.14 7.84 19.35
C GLN A 300 8.87 7.52 18.53
N GLU A 301 7.95 8.47 18.50
CA GLU A 301 6.66 8.32 17.82
C GLU A 301 6.86 8.15 16.29
N GLU A 302 7.85 8.84 15.74
CA GLU A 302 8.34 8.76 14.35
C GLU A 302 8.95 7.40 13.97
N ASP A 303 9.42 6.61 14.94
CA ASP A 303 9.98 5.28 14.68
C ASP A 303 8.89 4.20 14.61
N ILE A 304 7.69 4.49 15.14
CA ILE A 304 6.56 3.56 15.25
C ILE A 304 5.52 3.80 14.16
N LEU A 305 5.37 5.05 13.74
CA LEU A 305 4.59 5.42 12.58
C LEU A 305 5.57 5.52 11.40
N PRO A 306 5.52 4.65 10.37
CA PRO A 306 6.25 4.97 9.15
C PRO A 306 5.72 6.33 8.66
N ASP A 307 6.62 7.33 8.65
CA ASP A 307 6.38 8.75 8.38
C ASP A 307 6.11 8.98 6.88
N ILE A 308 5.09 8.27 6.41
CA ILE A 308 4.59 8.36 5.05
C ILE A 308 3.16 8.81 5.20
N ASP A 309 2.93 10.11 5.26
CA ASP A 309 1.58 10.67 5.17
C ASP A 309 1.07 10.68 3.73
N TYR A 310 1.98 10.46 2.79
CA TYR A 310 1.76 10.57 1.37
C TYR A 310 2.66 9.59 0.58
N VAL A 311 2.06 8.77 -0.29
CA VAL A 311 2.80 8.07 -1.36
C VAL A 311 2.23 8.50 -2.71
N PRO A 312 3.04 9.09 -3.61
CA PRO A 312 2.65 9.36 -4.98
C PRO A 312 2.70 8.08 -5.81
N LEU A 313 1.59 7.33 -5.84
CA LEU A 313 1.51 6.03 -6.51
C LEU A 313 1.40 6.17 -8.04
N ASN A 314 0.56 7.10 -8.51
CA ASN A 314 0.54 7.54 -9.91
C ASN A 314 0.42 9.06 -9.98
N GLN A 315 1.47 9.70 -10.47
CA GLN A 315 1.49 11.14 -10.71
C GLN A 315 0.65 11.44 -11.95
N ALA A 316 -0.55 11.98 -11.71
CA ALA A 316 -1.52 12.36 -12.73
C ALA A 316 -2.31 13.61 -12.28
N GLU A 317 -3.07 14.20 -13.19
CA GLU A 317 -4.08 15.21 -12.87
C GLU A 317 -5.45 14.71 -13.34
N GLY A 318 -6.49 15.03 -12.59
CA GLY A 318 -7.84 14.56 -12.84
C GLY A 318 -8.89 15.55 -12.37
N TYR A 319 -10.05 15.52 -13.00
CA TYR A 319 -11.21 16.33 -12.65
C TYR A 319 -12.43 15.42 -12.49
N GLY A 320 -13.10 15.50 -11.33
CA GLY A 320 -14.21 14.60 -11.03
C GLY A 320 -14.95 14.92 -9.74
N LEU A 321 -15.98 14.13 -9.43
CA LEU A 321 -16.76 14.23 -8.20
C LEU A 321 -16.04 13.50 -7.06
N LEU A 322 -15.63 14.21 -6.01
CA LEU A 322 -14.97 13.60 -4.85
C LEU A 322 -15.99 12.82 -4.01
N ARG A 323 -15.78 11.52 -3.79
CA ARG A 323 -16.70 10.66 -3.04
C ARG A 323 -15.95 9.83 -2.00
N LEU A 324 -16.42 9.83 -0.77
CA LEU A 324 -16.01 8.83 0.22
C LEU A 324 -16.78 7.53 -0.06
N MET A 325 -16.06 6.42 -0.16
CA MET A 325 -16.63 5.12 -0.49
C MET A 325 -16.85 4.28 0.76
N GLY A 326 -18.09 3.93 1.05
CA GLY A 326 -18.45 2.89 2.03
C GLY A 326 -18.37 1.47 1.44
N VAL A 327 -18.41 0.47 2.32
CA VAL A 327 -18.34 -0.96 1.95
C VAL A 327 -19.54 -1.40 1.08
N ASP A 328 -20.71 -0.79 1.29
CA ASP A 328 -21.97 -1.12 0.60
C ASP A 328 -22.40 -0.08 -0.44
N ASP A 329 -21.53 0.90 -0.77
CA ASP A 329 -21.87 1.94 -1.73
C ASP A 329 -21.83 1.42 -3.17
N ASP A 330 -22.65 2.03 -4.04
CA ASP A 330 -22.59 1.78 -5.48
C ASP A 330 -21.16 2.06 -6.00
N PRO A 331 -20.64 1.23 -6.93
CA PRO A 331 -19.32 1.42 -7.52
C PRO A 331 -19.11 2.85 -8.07
N PRO A 332 -17.90 3.41 -7.97
CA PRO A 332 -17.64 4.74 -8.47
C PRO A 332 -17.71 4.78 -10.00
N ARG A 333 -18.17 5.92 -10.52
CA ARG A 333 -18.37 6.16 -11.95
C ARG A 333 -17.09 6.69 -12.61
N LEU A 334 -17.10 6.71 -13.94
CA LEU A 334 -16.03 7.27 -14.79
C LEU A 334 -15.57 8.68 -14.37
N SER A 335 -16.48 9.49 -13.84
CA SER A 335 -16.23 10.87 -13.41
C SER A 335 -15.99 11.04 -11.92
N ASP A 336 -15.95 9.95 -11.14
CA ASP A 336 -15.77 10.03 -9.70
C ASP A 336 -14.28 10.00 -9.33
N ILE A 337 -13.94 10.60 -8.20
CA ILE A 337 -12.65 10.47 -7.53
C ILE A 337 -12.94 9.83 -6.16
N PRO A 338 -12.93 8.49 -6.05
CA PRO A 338 -13.17 7.80 -4.79
C PRO A 338 -12.02 7.98 -3.78
N ILE A 339 -12.42 8.16 -2.52
CA ILE A 339 -11.58 7.99 -1.33
C ILE A 339 -11.95 6.65 -0.70
N TYR A 340 -10.99 5.76 -0.54
CA TYR A 340 -11.20 4.47 0.09
C TYR A 340 -10.49 4.37 1.45
N GLU A 341 -11.23 3.89 2.46
CA GLU A 341 -10.70 3.57 3.79
C GLU A 341 -10.20 2.11 3.91
N SER A 342 -10.45 1.30 2.88
CA SER A 342 -9.92 -0.04 2.70
C SER A 342 -9.53 -0.25 1.24
N LEU A 343 -8.62 -1.19 0.96
CA LEU A 343 -8.19 -1.46 -0.41
C LEU A 343 -9.36 -2.10 -1.16
N PRO A 344 -9.89 -1.48 -2.23
CA PRO A 344 -10.96 -2.09 -2.99
C PRO A 344 -10.39 -3.27 -3.77
N ASN A 345 -11.20 -4.34 -3.89
CA ASN A 345 -10.82 -5.53 -4.66
C ASN A 345 -10.50 -5.23 -6.13
N ASP A 346 -11.04 -4.13 -6.64
CA ASP A 346 -10.78 -3.63 -7.98
C ASP A 346 -11.06 -2.12 -8.08
N LEU A 347 -10.37 -1.41 -8.97
CA LEU A 347 -10.65 0.00 -9.28
C LEU A 347 -11.37 0.10 -10.64
N PRO A 348 -12.67 0.42 -10.72
CA PRO A 348 -13.30 0.72 -12.01
C PRO A 348 -12.67 1.98 -12.61
N ARG A 349 -12.90 2.27 -13.90
CA ARG A 349 -12.39 3.51 -14.48
C ARG A 349 -13.02 4.71 -13.76
N VAL A 350 -12.16 5.58 -13.24
CA VAL A 350 -12.46 6.75 -12.39
C VAL A 350 -11.61 7.93 -12.85
N ALA A 351 -11.91 9.14 -12.38
CA ALA A 351 -11.14 10.36 -12.69
C ALA A 351 -9.91 10.56 -11.78
N GLY A 352 -9.70 9.67 -10.81
CA GLY A 352 -8.60 9.65 -9.85
C GLY A 352 -8.93 8.75 -8.66
N SER A 353 -7.98 8.42 -7.81
CA SER A 353 -8.22 7.64 -6.59
C SER A 353 -7.35 8.09 -5.42
N ILE A 354 -7.91 7.97 -4.21
CA ILE A 354 -7.23 8.26 -2.95
C ILE A 354 -7.45 7.07 -2.01
N THR A 355 -6.41 6.58 -1.35
CA THR A 355 -6.55 5.61 -0.25
C THR A 355 -6.00 6.15 1.05
N THR A 356 -6.64 5.80 2.18
CA THR A 356 -6.13 6.11 3.52
C THR A 356 -5.34 4.96 4.14
N ILE A 357 -5.14 3.87 3.37
CA ILE A 357 -4.22 2.78 3.71
C ILE A 357 -3.13 2.62 2.63
N PRO A 358 -1.90 2.22 3.02
CA PRO A 358 -0.78 2.06 2.09
C PRO A 358 -1.09 1.09 0.94
N GLN A 359 -0.54 1.38 -0.23
CA GLN A 359 -0.56 0.48 -1.39
C GLN A 359 0.86 0.29 -1.92
N THR A 360 1.12 -0.84 -2.56
CA THR A 360 2.37 -1.03 -3.31
C THR A 360 2.21 -0.49 -4.74
N PRO A 361 3.30 -0.11 -5.44
CA PRO A 361 3.22 0.31 -6.84
C PRO A 361 2.64 -0.74 -7.80
N LEU A 362 2.67 -2.02 -7.41
CA LEU A 362 2.11 -3.15 -8.18
C LEU A 362 0.64 -3.47 -7.83
N SER A 363 0.00 -2.72 -6.93
CA SER A 363 -1.42 -2.93 -6.64
C SER A 363 -2.26 -2.81 -7.92
N HIS A 364 -3.31 -3.62 -8.07
CA HIS A 364 -4.19 -3.50 -9.24
C HIS A 364 -4.79 -2.09 -9.37
N VAL A 365 -5.09 -1.47 -8.23
CA VAL A 365 -5.56 -0.08 -8.14
C VAL A 365 -4.53 0.86 -8.77
N ASN A 366 -3.25 0.75 -8.40
CA ASN A 366 -2.23 1.64 -8.94
C ASN A 366 -1.91 1.37 -10.41
N LEU A 367 -1.75 0.11 -10.80
CA LEU A 367 -1.52 -0.23 -12.21
C LEU A 367 -2.64 0.30 -13.11
N ARG A 368 -3.89 0.24 -12.65
CA ARG A 368 -5.02 0.84 -13.38
C ARG A 368 -4.97 2.35 -13.40
N ALA A 369 -4.58 3.00 -12.30
CA ALA A 369 -4.41 4.44 -12.28
C ALA A 369 -3.37 4.92 -13.30
N ILE A 370 -2.22 4.24 -13.38
CA ILE A 370 -1.16 4.49 -14.37
C ILE A 370 -1.72 4.32 -15.79
N GLN A 371 -2.40 3.20 -16.05
CA GLN A 371 -2.99 2.90 -17.36
C GLN A 371 -4.02 3.92 -17.82
N ASN A 372 -4.87 4.38 -16.90
CA ASN A 372 -5.91 5.36 -17.20
C ASN A 372 -5.35 6.79 -17.24
N GLY A 373 -4.09 7.00 -16.83
CA GLY A 373 -3.48 8.33 -16.72
C GLY A 373 -4.14 9.20 -15.66
N VAL A 374 -4.64 8.62 -14.56
CA VAL A 374 -5.42 9.32 -13.52
C VAL A 374 -4.69 9.34 -12.17
N PRO A 375 -4.82 10.42 -11.38
CA PRO A 375 -4.05 10.59 -10.15
C PRO A 375 -4.37 9.50 -9.14
N ASN A 376 -3.34 8.88 -8.56
CA ASN A 376 -3.50 7.92 -7.45
C ASN A 376 -2.46 8.19 -6.37
N ALA A 377 -2.92 8.25 -5.12
CA ALA A 377 -2.04 8.40 -3.97
C ALA A 377 -2.62 7.74 -2.73
N PHE A 378 -1.72 7.26 -1.87
CA PHE A 378 -2.05 7.06 -0.47
C PHE A 378 -1.90 8.39 0.26
N ILE A 379 -2.94 8.78 1.01
CA ILE A 379 -2.99 9.99 1.83
C ILE A 379 -3.60 9.61 3.17
N ARG A 380 -2.76 9.44 4.19
CA ARG A 380 -3.15 8.87 5.49
C ARG A 380 -4.29 9.62 6.16
N ASP A 381 -4.12 10.93 6.28
CA ASP A 381 -4.94 11.78 7.16
C ASP A 381 -5.90 12.70 6.39
N ILE A 382 -6.24 12.38 5.13
CA ILE A 382 -7.13 13.21 4.31
C ILE A 382 -8.51 13.46 4.97
N LEU A 383 -9.00 12.49 5.75
CA LEU A 383 -10.30 12.58 6.44
C LEU A 383 -10.23 13.36 7.76
N LYS A 384 -9.02 13.69 8.24
CA LYS A 384 -8.79 14.55 9.41
C LYS A 384 -8.66 16.03 9.03
N ASP A 385 -8.38 16.35 7.77
CA ASP A 385 -8.37 17.73 7.26
C ASP A 385 -9.79 18.21 6.95
N GLU A 386 -10.33 19.06 7.82
CA GLU A 386 -11.69 19.61 7.67
C GLU A 386 -11.89 20.43 6.38
N THR A 387 -10.82 21.02 5.82
CA THR A 387 -10.88 21.78 4.56
C THR A 387 -11.07 20.84 3.38
N LEU A 388 -10.32 19.72 3.35
CA LEU A 388 -10.43 18.71 2.30
C LEU A 388 -11.71 17.89 2.43
N LYS A 389 -12.12 17.58 3.66
CA LYS A 389 -13.39 16.89 3.95
C LYS A 389 -14.60 17.68 3.44
N ALA A 390 -14.55 19.02 3.48
CA ALA A 390 -15.59 19.88 2.93
C ALA A 390 -15.72 19.85 1.39
N LEU A 391 -14.77 19.21 0.69
CA LEU A 391 -14.85 18.98 -0.76
C LEU A 391 -15.58 17.69 -1.13
N ILE A 392 -15.84 16.79 -0.17
CA ILE A 392 -16.58 15.55 -0.42
C ILE A 392 -18.00 15.91 -0.90
N GLY A 393 -18.42 15.29 -2.02
CA GLY A 393 -19.68 15.58 -2.70
C GLY A 393 -19.61 16.75 -3.70
N LYS A 394 -18.43 17.34 -3.92
CA LYS A 394 -18.22 18.41 -4.91
C LYS A 394 -17.34 17.95 -6.07
N HIS A 395 -17.43 18.67 -7.19
CA HIS A 395 -16.47 18.54 -8.28
C HIS A 395 -15.13 19.14 -7.86
N VAL A 396 -14.06 18.42 -8.09
CA VAL A 396 -12.70 18.80 -7.68
C VAL A 396 -11.71 18.64 -8.82
N TYR A 397 -10.66 19.44 -8.74
CA TYR A 397 -9.39 19.19 -9.39
C TYR A 397 -8.49 18.47 -8.40
N TYR A 398 -7.94 17.34 -8.82
CA TYR A 398 -7.02 16.53 -8.05
C TYR A 398 -5.73 16.31 -8.85
N ALA A 399 -4.58 16.58 -8.25
CA ALA A 399 -3.28 16.31 -8.85
C ALA A 399 -2.34 15.68 -7.83
N VAL A 400 -1.55 14.70 -8.28
CA VAL A 400 -0.56 13.94 -7.51
C VAL A 400 0.81 14.21 -8.11
N THR A 401 1.79 14.55 -7.27
CA THR A 401 3.17 14.88 -7.67
C THR A 401 4.15 14.18 -6.75
N GLY A 402 5.43 14.08 -7.12
CA GLY A 402 6.44 13.44 -6.26
C GLY A 402 6.54 14.00 -4.83
N GLU A 403 6.20 15.28 -4.63
CA GLU A 403 6.37 15.98 -3.35
C GLU A 403 5.05 16.20 -2.57
N GLY A 404 3.90 15.84 -3.15
CA GLY A 404 2.59 16.06 -2.53
C GLY A 404 1.44 16.10 -3.52
N TYR A 405 0.28 16.56 -3.07
CA TYR A 405 -0.94 16.62 -3.89
C TYR A 405 -1.62 17.99 -3.83
N THR A 406 -2.44 18.28 -4.84
CA THR A 406 -3.34 19.43 -4.87
C THR A 406 -4.76 18.94 -4.97
N LEU A 407 -5.64 19.40 -4.07
CA LEU A 407 -7.07 19.11 -4.12
C LEU A 407 -7.84 20.42 -3.89
N ARG A 408 -8.68 20.82 -4.85
CA ARG A 408 -9.50 22.03 -4.78
C ARG A 408 -10.84 21.83 -5.47
N GLU A 409 -11.83 22.64 -5.13
CA GLU A 409 -13.09 22.69 -5.88
C GLU A 409 -12.84 23.08 -7.35
N ALA A 410 -13.59 22.46 -8.27
CA ALA A 410 -13.56 22.71 -9.70
C ALA A 410 -14.97 22.99 -10.23
N THR A 411 -15.02 23.80 -11.28
CA THR A 411 -16.26 24.11 -11.99
C THR A 411 -16.69 22.93 -12.87
N LYS A 412 -17.99 22.80 -13.11
CA LYS A 412 -18.52 21.80 -14.06
C LYS A 412 -17.89 21.93 -15.46
N LYS A 413 -17.59 23.15 -15.90
CA LYS A 413 -16.94 23.39 -17.19
C LYS A 413 -15.52 22.81 -17.23
N GLU A 414 -14.72 22.97 -16.18
CA GLU A 414 -13.37 22.36 -16.11
C GLU A 414 -13.44 20.84 -16.22
N VAL A 415 -14.41 20.21 -15.52
CA VAL A 415 -14.64 18.76 -15.57
C VAL A 415 -15.03 18.32 -16.99
N ASP A 416 -16.02 18.97 -17.59
CA ASP A 416 -16.53 18.63 -18.91
C ASP A 416 -15.44 18.80 -20.00
N ASP A 417 -14.67 19.89 -19.95
CA ASP A 417 -13.57 20.16 -20.89
C ASP A 417 -12.44 19.12 -20.77
N HIS A 418 -12.05 18.74 -19.54
CA HIS A 418 -11.01 17.72 -19.31
C HIS A 418 -11.44 16.35 -19.85
N HIS A 419 -12.68 15.95 -19.57
CA HIS A 419 -13.23 14.67 -20.04
C HIS A 419 -13.38 14.62 -21.56
N ALA A 420 -13.76 15.74 -22.18
CA ALA A 420 -13.83 15.85 -23.64
C ALA A 420 -12.44 15.75 -24.30
N ALA A 421 -11.41 16.32 -23.67
CA ALA A 421 -10.04 16.29 -24.18
C ALA A 421 -9.35 14.93 -24.01
N ALA A 422 -9.66 14.19 -22.94
CA ALA A 422 -9.06 12.89 -22.65
C ALA A 422 -9.59 11.76 -23.56
N ARG A 423 -10.79 11.93 -24.12
CA ARG A 423 -11.48 10.87 -24.87
C ARG A 423 -10.96 10.77 -26.30
N PRO A 424 -10.49 9.60 -26.77
CA PRO A 424 -10.05 9.43 -28.16
C PRO A 424 -11.15 9.83 -29.14
N THR A 425 -10.78 10.50 -30.23
CA THR A 425 -11.74 10.94 -31.26
C THR A 425 -11.91 9.95 -32.40
N ALA A 426 -10.93 9.06 -32.62
CA ALA A 426 -10.97 8.06 -33.68
C ALA A 426 -11.58 6.74 -33.19
N THR A 427 -12.43 6.13 -34.01
CA THR A 427 -12.87 4.74 -33.82
C THR A 427 -11.70 3.80 -34.07
N GLN A 428 -11.57 2.77 -33.23
CA GLN A 428 -10.55 1.74 -33.35
C GLN A 428 -11.22 0.42 -33.73
N THR A 429 -10.77 -0.22 -34.80
CA THR A 429 -11.25 -1.54 -35.21
C THR A 429 -10.13 -2.55 -34.94
N PRO A 430 -10.24 -3.39 -33.89
CA PRO A 430 -9.25 -4.41 -33.60
C PRO A 430 -9.01 -5.33 -34.80
N GLU A 431 -7.74 -5.64 -35.08
CA GLU A 431 -7.38 -6.64 -36.08
C GLU A 431 -7.84 -8.03 -35.61
N ARG A 432 -8.24 -8.88 -36.55
CA ARG A 432 -8.73 -10.22 -36.23
C ARG A 432 -8.55 -11.16 -37.42
N ASP A 433 -7.52 -11.97 -37.38
CA ASP A 433 -7.34 -13.07 -38.32
C ASP A 433 -8.24 -14.25 -37.94
N LEU A 434 -9.13 -14.61 -38.86
CA LEU A 434 -10.04 -15.76 -38.74
C LEU A 434 -9.60 -16.93 -39.62
N THR A 435 -8.46 -16.83 -40.31
CA THR A 435 -7.94 -17.91 -41.16
C THR A 435 -7.33 -19.04 -40.34
N VAL A 436 -6.93 -18.77 -39.09
CA VAL A 436 -6.45 -19.77 -38.13
C VAL A 436 -7.63 -20.47 -37.46
N THR A 437 -7.85 -21.74 -37.78
CA THR A 437 -9.07 -22.48 -37.42
C THR A 437 -8.84 -23.63 -36.43
N THR A 438 -7.62 -23.80 -35.92
CA THR A 438 -7.25 -24.92 -35.05
C THR A 438 -6.70 -24.46 -33.70
N ILE A 439 -7.06 -25.18 -32.63
CA ILE A 439 -6.41 -25.04 -31.32
C ILE A 439 -4.94 -25.45 -31.50
N THR A 440 -4.01 -24.57 -31.11
CA THR A 440 -2.59 -24.71 -31.45
C THR A 440 -1.75 -24.73 -30.18
N ALA A 441 -0.70 -25.55 -30.14
CA ALA A 441 0.21 -25.61 -29.00
C ALA A 441 1.05 -24.33 -28.93
N LEU A 442 1.38 -23.85 -27.72
CA LEU A 442 2.17 -22.63 -27.52
C LEU A 442 3.52 -22.65 -28.24
N ALA A 443 4.16 -23.83 -28.33
CA ALA A 443 5.45 -23.99 -29.01
C ALA A 443 5.38 -23.71 -30.53
N ASP A 444 4.19 -23.82 -31.13
CA ASP A 444 3.96 -23.70 -32.57
C ASP A 444 3.37 -22.32 -32.97
N ILE A 445 3.09 -21.45 -32.00
CA ILE A 445 2.53 -20.10 -32.21
C ILE A 445 3.67 -19.08 -32.27
N SER A 446 3.70 -18.21 -33.27
CA SER A 446 4.66 -17.10 -33.37
C SER A 446 4.18 -15.87 -32.57
N PHE A 447 5.10 -14.93 -32.29
CA PHE A 447 4.73 -13.67 -31.62
C PHE A 447 3.80 -12.82 -32.49
N ASP A 448 3.94 -12.90 -33.81
CA ASP A 448 3.16 -12.12 -34.78
C ASP A 448 1.71 -12.65 -34.94
N ASP A 449 1.40 -13.86 -34.48
CA ASP A 449 0.05 -14.45 -34.53
C ASP A 449 -0.90 -13.90 -33.43
N TRP A 450 -0.54 -12.77 -32.81
CA TRP A 450 -1.36 -12.11 -31.77
C TRP A 450 -2.73 -11.67 -32.32
N ASP A 451 -2.81 -11.39 -33.62
CA ASP A 451 -4.04 -11.02 -34.33
C ASP A 451 -4.98 -12.21 -34.58
N ALA A 452 -4.53 -13.45 -34.31
CA ALA A 452 -5.32 -14.67 -34.35
C ALA A 452 -5.63 -15.26 -32.95
N PHE A 453 -4.73 -15.10 -31.98
CA PHE A 453 -4.83 -15.71 -30.64
C PHE A 453 -4.90 -14.73 -29.47
N GLY A 454 -4.65 -13.45 -29.73
CA GLY A 454 -4.47 -12.41 -28.72
C GLY A 454 -3.07 -12.40 -28.10
N VAL A 455 -2.76 -11.28 -27.47
CA VAL A 455 -1.40 -10.91 -27.05
C VAL A 455 -0.90 -11.76 -25.89
N LYS A 456 -1.77 -12.09 -24.92
CA LYS A 456 -1.39 -12.98 -23.82
C LYS A 456 -0.96 -14.36 -24.31
N ALA A 457 -1.70 -14.91 -25.27
CA ALA A 457 -1.34 -16.19 -25.89
C ALA A 457 -0.02 -16.08 -26.66
N ALA A 458 0.17 -15.02 -27.47
CA ALA A 458 1.42 -14.77 -28.20
C ALA A 458 2.63 -14.59 -27.27
N ASN A 459 2.48 -13.83 -26.17
CA ASN A 459 3.52 -13.62 -25.17
C ASN A 459 3.89 -14.94 -24.48
N MET A 460 2.90 -15.74 -24.07
CA MET A 460 3.16 -17.05 -23.46
C MET A 460 3.77 -18.05 -24.45
N ALA A 461 3.35 -18.00 -25.73
CA ALA A 461 3.96 -18.79 -26.79
C ALA A 461 5.44 -18.45 -26.93
N GLU A 462 5.79 -17.17 -26.90
CA GLU A 462 7.17 -16.73 -26.98
C GLU A 462 8.00 -17.10 -25.75
N LEU A 463 7.44 -16.95 -24.55
CA LEU A 463 8.08 -17.41 -23.31
C LEU A 463 8.43 -18.91 -23.38
N SER A 464 7.55 -19.73 -23.97
CA SER A 464 7.76 -21.19 -24.06
C SER A 464 8.96 -21.58 -24.93
N LYS A 465 9.46 -20.68 -25.77
CA LYS A 465 10.61 -20.89 -26.66
C LYS A 465 11.93 -20.42 -26.05
N LEU A 466 11.88 -19.67 -24.95
CA LEU A 466 13.08 -19.20 -24.27
C LEU A 466 13.83 -20.35 -23.60
N SER A 467 15.16 -20.25 -23.55
CA SER A 467 16.01 -21.20 -22.84
C SER A 467 15.96 -20.98 -21.32
N LEU A 468 14.79 -21.19 -20.73
CA LEU A 468 14.55 -21.12 -19.30
C LEU A 468 14.67 -22.52 -18.65
N PRO A 469 14.94 -22.62 -17.34
CA PRO A 469 14.97 -23.90 -16.64
C PRO A 469 13.68 -24.71 -16.88
N ALA A 470 13.82 -26.03 -17.02
CA ALA A 470 12.68 -26.91 -17.32
C ALA A 470 11.56 -26.78 -16.28
N GLY A 471 10.33 -26.58 -16.75
CA GLY A 471 9.16 -26.33 -15.90
C GLY A 471 8.94 -24.86 -15.52
N THR A 472 9.77 -23.92 -16.01
CA THR A 472 9.54 -22.48 -15.80
C THR A 472 8.32 -21.97 -16.54
N VAL A 473 8.08 -22.44 -17.76
CA VAL A 473 6.90 -22.08 -18.55
C VAL A 473 6.05 -23.34 -18.73
N PRO A 474 4.74 -23.31 -18.41
CA PRO A 474 3.88 -24.44 -18.61
C PRO A 474 3.76 -24.81 -20.09
N MET A 475 3.57 -26.11 -20.37
CA MET A 475 2.95 -26.51 -21.64
C MET A 475 1.55 -25.88 -21.72
N GLY A 476 1.16 -25.42 -22.90
CA GLY A 476 -0.16 -24.84 -23.10
C GLY A 476 -0.62 -24.91 -24.55
N PHE A 477 -1.88 -24.52 -24.75
CA PHE A 477 -2.51 -24.34 -26.04
C PHE A 477 -3.20 -22.97 -26.09
N ALA A 478 -3.47 -22.48 -27.30
CA ALA A 478 -4.32 -21.33 -27.51
C ALA A 478 -5.46 -21.67 -28.48
N VAL A 479 -6.66 -21.19 -28.15
CA VAL A 479 -7.84 -21.23 -29.01
C VAL A 479 -7.91 -19.93 -29.80
N PRO A 480 -7.94 -19.97 -31.15
CA PRO A 480 -7.94 -18.76 -31.97
C PRO A 480 -9.31 -18.07 -32.00
N PHE A 481 -9.33 -16.80 -32.42
CA PHE A 481 -10.53 -15.96 -32.52
C PHE A 481 -11.64 -16.57 -33.39
N TYR A 482 -11.28 -17.43 -34.35
CA TYR A 482 -12.21 -18.19 -35.17
C TYR A 482 -13.27 -18.94 -34.34
N PHE A 483 -12.90 -19.52 -33.21
CA PHE A 483 -13.83 -20.29 -32.38
C PHE A 483 -14.89 -19.40 -31.74
N TYR A 484 -14.47 -18.24 -31.20
CA TYR A 484 -15.39 -17.26 -30.65
C TYR A 484 -16.34 -16.71 -31.72
N ASP A 485 -15.80 -16.36 -32.88
CA ASP A 485 -16.58 -15.81 -33.99
C ASP A 485 -17.64 -16.80 -34.49
N GLU A 486 -17.26 -18.05 -34.73
CA GLU A 486 -18.18 -19.11 -35.15
C GLU A 486 -19.20 -19.46 -34.06
N PHE A 487 -18.80 -19.46 -32.79
CA PHE A 487 -19.73 -19.65 -31.68
C PHE A 487 -20.80 -18.55 -31.67
N MET A 488 -20.39 -17.27 -31.70
CA MET A 488 -21.34 -16.15 -31.67
C MET A 488 -22.26 -16.09 -32.91
N LYS A 489 -21.79 -16.55 -34.07
CA LYS A 489 -22.58 -16.61 -35.31
C LYS A 489 -23.58 -17.77 -35.34
N ASN A 490 -23.20 -18.93 -34.80
CA ASN A 490 -23.96 -20.15 -34.98
C ASN A 490 -24.74 -20.59 -33.73
N ALA A 491 -24.28 -20.26 -32.53
CA ALA A 491 -25.01 -20.51 -31.30
C ALA A 491 -26.18 -19.52 -31.15
N GLY A 492 -27.29 -19.98 -30.57
CA GLY A 492 -28.49 -19.17 -30.38
C GLY A 492 -29.00 -19.25 -28.95
N LEU A 493 -29.91 -18.34 -28.60
CA LEU A 493 -30.59 -18.33 -27.31
C LEU A 493 -31.24 -19.69 -27.04
N ALA A 494 -31.01 -20.26 -25.86
CA ALA A 494 -31.61 -21.53 -25.45
C ALA A 494 -33.14 -21.42 -25.35
N ASP A 495 -33.62 -20.31 -24.78
CA ASP A 495 -35.03 -20.00 -24.56
C ASP A 495 -35.38 -18.58 -25.06
N GLU A 496 -36.67 -18.27 -25.10
CA GLU A 496 -37.11 -16.87 -25.22
C GLU A 496 -36.54 -16.07 -24.04
N THR A 497 -35.79 -15.01 -24.34
CA THR A 497 -35.06 -14.24 -23.34
C THR A 497 -35.54 -12.80 -23.36
N LEU A 498 -36.00 -12.33 -22.19
CA LEU A 498 -36.27 -10.93 -21.90
C LEU A 498 -34.97 -10.27 -21.47
N PHE A 499 -34.53 -9.18 -22.10
CA PHE A 499 -33.37 -8.39 -21.65
C PHE A 499 -33.85 -7.16 -20.88
N GLY A 500 -33.22 -6.85 -19.73
CA GLY A 500 -33.60 -5.72 -18.87
C GLY A 500 -34.73 -6.05 -17.87
N LYS A 501 -34.70 -7.24 -17.27
CA LYS A 501 -35.78 -7.84 -16.47
C LYS A 501 -36.13 -7.10 -15.15
N LYS A 502 -35.28 -6.23 -14.61
CA LYS A 502 -35.41 -5.65 -13.25
C LYS A 502 -35.93 -4.21 -13.29
N LYS A 503 -37.11 -3.98 -12.71
CA LYS A 503 -37.63 -2.66 -12.25
C LYS A 503 -37.69 -1.51 -13.29
N TRP A 504 -37.66 -1.80 -14.59
CA TRP A 504 -37.89 -0.80 -15.64
C TRP A 504 -39.32 -0.89 -16.20
N PRO A 505 -39.84 0.16 -16.85
CA PRO A 505 -41.14 0.11 -17.52
C PRO A 505 -41.17 -0.97 -18.60
N ASP A 506 -42.25 -1.75 -18.71
CA ASP A 506 -42.37 -2.85 -19.70
C ASP A 506 -42.08 -2.44 -21.16
N ALA A 507 -42.26 -1.15 -21.49
CA ALA A 507 -41.98 -0.60 -22.81
C ALA A 507 -40.48 -0.51 -23.16
N ASP A 508 -39.61 -0.62 -22.17
CA ASP A 508 -38.15 -0.55 -22.30
C ASP A 508 -37.49 -1.94 -22.41
N ASN A 509 -38.28 -3.01 -22.29
CA ASN A 509 -37.81 -4.39 -22.35
C ASN A 509 -37.57 -4.86 -23.79
N LEU A 510 -36.53 -5.67 -23.99
CA LEU A 510 -36.23 -6.32 -25.27
C LEU A 510 -36.43 -7.83 -25.16
N THR A 511 -37.51 -8.38 -25.73
CA THR A 511 -37.75 -9.84 -25.77
C THR A 511 -37.29 -10.42 -27.11
N LEU A 512 -36.42 -11.42 -27.05
CA LEU A 512 -35.92 -12.14 -28.24
C LEU A 512 -36.29 -13.62 -28.19
N PRO A 513 -36.73 -14.22 -29.31
CA PRO A 513 -37.16 -15.62 -29.33
C PRO A 513 -35.97 -16.59 -29.21
N ALA A 514 -36.26 -17.80 -28.72
CA ALA A 514 -35.32 -18.92 -28.74
C ALA A 514 -34.73 -19.13 -30.15
N GLY A 515 -33.44 -19.50 -30.21
CA GLY A 515 -32.70 -19.71 -31.45
C GLY A 515 -32.17 -18.43 -32.12
N THR A 516 -32.49 -17.23 -31.61
CA THR A 516 -31.86 -15.98 -32.07
C THR A 516 -30.35 -16.07 -31.88
N LYS A 517 -29.56 -15.84 -32.95
CA LYS A 517 -28.10 -15.96 -32.89
C LYS A 517 -27.49 -14.92 -31.96
N LEU A 518 -26.49 -15.30 -31.17
CA LEU A 518 -25.87 -14.40 -30.18
C LEU A 518 -25.29 -13.12 -30.82
N SER A 519 -24.71 -13.22 -32.02
CA SER A 519 -24.29 -12.04 -32.82
C SER A 519 -25.45 -11.10 -33.18
N ALA A 520 -26.64 -11.63 -33.46
CA ALA A 520 -27.84 -10.84 -33.72
C ALA A 520 -28.42 -10.24 -32.43
N VAL A 521 -28.29 -10.94 -31.29
CA VAL A 521 -28.63 -10.39 -29.96
C VAL A 521 -27.76 -9.16 -29.68
N VAL A 522 -26.43 -9.28 -29.81
CA VAL A 522 -25.48 -8.16 -29.61
C VAL A 522 -25.88 -6.96 -30.46
N THR A 523 -26.13 -7.15 -31.75
CA THR A 523 -26.52 -6.07 -32.66
C THR A 523 -27.78 -5.34 -32.20
N GLN A 524 -28.78 -6.07 -31.68
CA GLN A 524 -30.03 -5.50 -31.20
C GLN A 524 -29.88 -4.76 -29.87
N ILE A 525 -29.08 -5.29 -28.94
CA ILE A 525 -28.79 -4.64 -27.65
C ILE A 525 -28.05 -3.31 -27.89
N LEU A 526 -27.00 -3.32 -28.71
CA LEU A 526 -26.18 -2.12 -28.94
C LEU A 526 -26.94 -0.95 -29.55
N VAL A 527 -27.97 -1.20 -30.37
CA VAL A 527 -28.80 -0.12 -30.97
C VAL A 527 -30.02 0.24 -30.13
N HIS A 528 -30.25 -0.43 -29.00
CA HIS A 528 -31.42 -0.20 -28.17
C HIS A 528 -31.33 1.21 -27.52
N PRO A 529 -32.34 2.08 -27.68
CA PRO A 529 -32.25 3.47 -27.20
C PRO A 529 -31.96 3.62 -25.71
N ARG A 530 -32.50 2.71 -24.88
CA ARG A 530 -32.28 2.75 -23.42
C ARG A 530 -30.89 2.24 -23.04
N PHE A 531 -30.36 1.26 -23.77
CA PHE A 531 -28.99 0.78 -23.59
C PHE A 531 -27.96 1.89 -23.84
N GLN A 532 -28.25 2.80 -24.78
CA GLN A 532 -27.41 3.96 -25.09
C GLN A 532 -27.55 5.11 -24.09
N ALA A 533 -28.66 5.16 -23.34
CA ALA A 533 -29.01 6.31 -22.50
C ALA A 533 -28.80 6.08 -21.00
N ASP A 534 -28.72 4.82 -20.55
CA ASP A 534 -28.86 4.45 -19.15
C ASP A 534 -27.88 3.33 -18.76
N TYR A 535 -26.97 3.63 -17.84
CA TYR A 535 -25.91 2.71 -17.42
C TYR A 535 -26.43 1.50 -16.64
N ASP A 536 -27.48 1.67 -15.85
CA ASP A 536 -28.04 0.58 -15.04
C ASP A 536 -28.72 -0.46 -15.95
N ILE A 537 -29.42 0.02 -16.99
CA ILE A 537 -30.00 -0.82 -18.05
C ILE A 537 -28.88 -1.48 -18.87
N GLN A 538 -27.81 -0.75 -19.18
CA GLN A 538 -26.68 -1.29 -19.92
C GLN A 538 -25.99 -2.44 -19.17
N GLU A 539 -25.72 -2.27 -17.87
CA GLU A 539 -25.13 -3.32 -17.02
C GLU A 539 -26.01 -4.56 -16.99
N GLU A 540 -27.32 -4.38 -16.78
CA GLU A 540 -28.27 -5.49 -16.73
C GLU A 540 -28.38 -6.24 -18.06
N MET A 541 -28.56 -5.52 -19.18
CA MET A 541 -28.69 -6.17 -20.50
C MET A 541 -27.40 -6.92 -20.88
N LEU A 542 -26.23 -6.42 -20.45
CA LEU A 542 -24.97 -7.12 -20.63
C LEU A 542 -24.87 -8.36 -19.73
N ASP A 543 -25.41 -8.32 -18.51
CA ASP A 543 -25.48 -9.49 -17.64
C ASP A 543 -26.39 -10.59 -18.24
N ASP A 544 -27.57 -10.23 -18.72
CA ASP A 544 -28.47 -11.12 -19.46
C ASP A 544 -27.77 -11.71 -20.71
N LEU A 545 -26.97 -10.93 -21.43
CA LEU A 545 -26.19 -11.41 -22.58
C LEU A 545 -25.12 -12.42 -22.16
N ARG A 546 -24.45 -12.19 -21.03
CA ARG A 546 -23.45 -13.11 -20.48
C ARG A 546 -24.07 -14.44 -20.10
N ASP A 547 -25.25 -14.41 -19.47
CA ASP A 547 -26.05 -15.61 -19.17
C ASP A 547 -26.40 -16.35 -20.46
N ALA A 548 -26.93 -15.65 -21.46
CA ALA A 548 -27.24 -16.23 -22.76
C ALA A 548 -26.03 -16.89 -23.45
N ILE A 549 -24.83 -16.30 -23.35
CA ILE A 549 -23.59 -16.88 -23.88
C ILE A 549 -23.23 -18.18 -23.15
N LYS A 550 -23.39 -18.24 -21.83
CA LYS A 550 -23.07 -19.43 -21.03
C LYS A 550 -24.06 -20.58 -21.31
N ASP A 551 -25.33 -20.25 -21.51
CA ASP A 551 -26.41 -21.22 -21.68
C ASP A 551 -26.52 -21.77 -23.12
N ALA A 552 -26.01 -21.03 -24.10
CA ALA A 552 -26.10 -21.44 -25.50
C ALA A 552 -25.33 -22.75 -25.78
N GLU A 553 -25.91 -23.57 -26.67
CA GLU A 553 -25.31 -24.83 -27.13
C GLU A 553 -24.15 -24.56 -28.09
N SER A 554 -22.98 -25.12 -27.77
CA SER A 554 -21.80 -25.01 -28.64
C SER A 554 -21.92 -25.91 -29.88
N PRO A 555 -21.47 -25.45 -31.05
CA PRO A 555 -21.31 -26.32 -32.22
C PRO A 555 -20.50 -27.59 -31.91
N ALA A 556 -20.96 -28.75 -32.35
CA ALA A 556 -20.36 -30.05 -32.05
C ALA A 556 -18.86 -30.16 -32.42
N TRP A 557 -18.41 -29.42 -33.44
CA TRP A 557 -17.00 -29.41 -33.83
C TRP A 557 -16.10 -28.68 -32.83
N ILE A 558 -16.63 -27.67 -32.11
CA ILE A 558 -15.91 -26.96 -31.03
C ILE A 558 -15.69 -27.93 -29.87
N VAL A 559 -16.74 -28.63 -29.45
CA VAL A 559 -16.68 -29.66 -28.39
C VAL A 559 -15.60 -30.69 -28.72
N LYS A 560 -15.63 -31.23 -29.94
CA LYS A 560 -14.64 -32.22 -30.40
C LYS A 560 -13.20 -31.71 -30.42
N ALA A 561 -13.00 -30.43 -30.77
CA ALA A 561 -11.68 -29.82 -30.74
C ALA A 561 -11.16 -29.66 -29.30
N LEU A 562 -12.04 -29.30 -28.36
CA LEU A 562 -11.71 -29.21 -26.93
C LEU A 562 -11.35 -30.60 -26.36
N GLU A 563 -12.12 -31.65 -26.68
CA GLU A 563 -11.80 -33.03 -26.30
C GLU A 563 -10.40 -33.46 -26.79
N ALA A 564 -10.09 -33.18 -28.05
CA ALA A 564 -8.81 -33.53 -28.65
C ALA A 564 -7.63 -32.80 -27.98
N MET A 565 -7.84 -31.57 -27.53
CA MET A 565 -6.86 -30.80 -26.78
C MET A 565 -6.73 -31.30 -25.32
N HIS A 566 -7.84 -31.61 -24.64
CA HIS A 566 -7.83 -32.16 -23.28
C HIS A 566 -7.08 -33.49 -23.21
N ALA A 567 -7.24 -34.34 -24.22
CA ALA A 567 -6.52 -35.62 -24.33
C ALA A 567 -4.97 -35.47 -24.47
N LYS A 568 -4.45 -34.24 -24.59
CA LYS A 568 -3.00 -33.96 -24.55
C LYS A 568 -2.47 -33.75 -23.14
N TYR A 569 -3.34 -33.52 -22.17
CA TYR A 569 -2.98 -33.38 -20.77
C TYR A 569 -3.13 -34.72 -20.04
N PRO A 570 -2.45 -34.89 -18.88
CA PRO A 570 -2.67 -36.06 -18.02
C PRO A 570 -4.13 -36.18 -17.58
N ASP A 571 -4.63 -37.41 -17.45
CA ASP A 571 -5.99 -37.68 -16.94
C ASP A 571 -6.20 -37.01 -15.57
N GLY A 572 -7.29 -36.25 -15.45
CA GLY A 572 -7.65 -35.53 -14.22
C GLY A 572 -6.90 -34.21 -14.00
N GLN A 573 -6.05 -33.76 -14.93
CA GLN A 573 -5.40 -32.46 -14.85
C GLN A 573 -6.42 -31.32 -15.02
N SER A 574 -6.66 -30.54 -13.97
CA SER A 574 -7.43 -29.29 -14.08
C SER A 574 -6.66 -28.26 -14.92
N LEU A 575 -7.38 -27.53 -15.79
CA LEU A 575 -6.83 -26.54 -16.71
C LEU A 575 -7.30 -25.13 -16.34
N ARG A 576 -6.44 -24.13 -16.61
CA ARG A 576 -6.75 -22.71 -16.48
C ARG A 576 -6.96 -22.12 -17.87
N TYR A 577 -8.13 -21.54 -18.09
CA TYR A 577 -8.54 -20.81 -19.29
C TYR A 577 -8.39 -19.31 -19.02
N ARG A 578 -7.49 -18.65 -19.73
CA ARG A 578 -7.22 -17.20 -19.62
C ARG A 578 -7.67 -16.48 -20.89
N SER A 579 -8.34 -15.35 -20.70
CA SER A 579 -8.73 -14.45 -21.78
C SER A 579 -7.51 -13.90 -22.51
N SER A 580 -7.59 -13.79 -23.84
CA SER A 580 -6.56 -13.24 -24.72
C SER A 580 -7.25 -12.53 -25.89
N THR A 581 -7.65 -11.27 -25.72
CA THR A 581 -8.43 -10.53 -26.72
C THR A 581 -7.55 -9.84 -27.76
N ASN A 582 -8.16 -9.47 -28.89
CA ASN A 582 -7.51 -8.71 -29.96
C ASN A 582 -7.45 -7.19 -29.72
N ASN A 583 -8.01 -6.70 -28.63
CA ASN A 583 -8.02 -5.28 -28.30
C ASN A 583 -7.04 -4.88 -27.19
N GLU A 584 -6.40 -5.84 -26.52
CA GLU A 584 -5.49 -5.58 -25.38
C GLU A 584 -4.27 -4.72 -25.72
N ASP A 585 -3.89 -4.64 -27.01
CA ASP A 585 -2.75 -3.85 -27.53
C ASP A 585 -3.18 -2.66 -28.43
N LEU A 586 -4.47 -2.31 -28.45
CA LEU A 586 -4.91 -1.12 -29.17
C LEU A 586 -4.27 0.15 -28.57
N PRO A 587 -3.91 1.15 -29.40
CA PRO A 587 -3.36 2.41 -28.90
C PRO A 587 -4.15 3.00 -27.73
N ALA A 588 -3.46 3.19 -26.61
CA ALA A 588 -3.99 3.70 -25.34
C ALA A 588 -5.08 2.84 -24.66
N PHE A 589 -5.49 1.70 -25.22
CA PHE A 589 -6.44 0.76 -24.60
C PHE A 589 -5.68 -0.31 -23.82
N ASN A 590 -6.15 -0.67 -22.62
CA ASN A 590 -5.57 -1.76 -21.84
C ASN A 590 -6.67 -2.67 -21.28
N GLY A 591 -6.52 -3.99 -21.46
CA GLY A 591 -7.47 -4.99 -20.97
C GLY A 591 -7.22 -5.55 -19.57
N ALA A 592 -6.28 -4.98 -18.80
CA ALA A 592 -5.89 -5.47 -17.49
C ALA A 592 -7.08 -5.56 -16.51
N GLY A 593 -7.42 -6.78 -16.11
CA GLY A 593 -8.50 -7.05 -15.17
C GLY A 593 -9.91 -6.81 -15.72
N LEU A 594 -10.09 -6.49 -17.01
CA LEU A 594 -11.43 -6.33 -17.61
C LEU A 594 -12.14 -7.68 -17.77
N TYR A 595 -11.40 -8.68 -18.25
CA TYR A 595 -11.89 -9.99 -18.60
C TYR A 595 -11.64 -11.03 -17.49
N SER A 596 -12.40 -12.11 -17.51
CA SER A 596 -12.32 -13.17 -16.51
C SER A 596 -11.50 -14.34 -17.03
N SER A 597 -10.72 -14.95 -16.14
CA SER A 597 -10.14 -16.29 -16.34
C SER A 597 -10.96 -17.34 -15.57
N LYS A 598 -10.91 -18.59 -16.01
CA LYS A 598 -11.64 -19.70 -15.38
C LYS A 598 -10.73 -20.91 -15.17
N THR A 599 -10.81 -21.48 -13.98
CA THR A 599 -10.26 -22.81 -13.71
C THR A 599 -11.35 -23.81 -14.04
N GLN A 600 -11.01 -24.82 -14.83
CA GLN A 600 -11.89 -25.91 -15.21
C GLN A 600 -12.15 -26.82 -14.01
N ASP A 601 -13.42 -27.11 -13.76
CA ASP A 601 -13.85 -28.10 -12.78
C ASP A 601 -13.48 -29.52 -13.26
N SER A 602 -13.09 -30.38 -12.33
CA SER A 602 -12.58 -31.72 -12.64
C SER A 602 -13.61 -32.64 -13.32
N ASP A 603 -14.89 -32.29 -13.26
CA ASP A 603 -16.01 -32.99 -13.87
C ASP A 603 -16.51 -32.35 -15.17
N GLU A 604 -15.86 -31.30 -15.71
CA GLU A 604 -16.16 -30.76 -17.04
C GLU A 604 -15.67 -31.72 -18.14
N THR A 605 -16.42 -32.82 -18.34
CA THR A 605 -16.24 -33.79 -19.43
C THR A 605 -17.08 -33.43 -20.65
N ALA A 606 -16.94 -34.16 -21.77
CA ALA A 606 -17.78 -33.96 -22.94
C ALA A 606 -19.28 -34.09 -22.65
N ASP A 607 -19.66 -35.05 -21.80
CA ASP A 607 -21.05 -35.30 -21.42
C ASP A 607 -21.56 -34.29 -20.36
N ASP A 608 -20.62 -33.68 -19.62
CA ASP A 608 -20.90 -32.77 -18.50
C ASP A 608 -20.65 -31.28 -18.84
N GLY A 609 -20.27 -30.97 -20.09
CA GLY A 609 -20.06 -29.62 -20.60
C GLY A 609 -18.61 -29.12 -20.58
N ILE A 610 -17.73 -29.75 -21.37
CA ILE A 610 -16.30 -29.39 -21.56
C ILE A 610 -16.07 -27.95 -22.03
N ASP A 611 -17.12 -27.29 -22.53
CA ASP A 611 -17.13 -25.94 -23.05
C ASP A 611 -17.58 -24.88 -22.02
N LYS A 612 -17.98 -25.27 -20.81
CA LYS A 612 -18.42 -24.35 -19.74
C LYS A 612 -17.35 -23.31 -19.43
N SER A 613 -16.12 -23.75 -19.19
CA SER A 613 -14.99 -22.85 -18.91
C SER A 613 -14.70 -21.87 -20.05
N ILE A 614 -14.71 -22.32 -21.32
CA ILE A 614 -14.43 -21.43 -22.45
C ILE A 614 -15.57 -20.42 -22.69
N LYS A 615 -16.84 -20.85 -22.57
CA LYS A 615 -18.00 -19.96 -22.68
C LYS A 615 -18.00 -18.89 -21.59
N ALA A 616 -17.59 -19.25 -20.38
CA ALA A 616 -17.47 -18.28 -19.29
C ALA A 616 -16.35 -17.24 -19.55
N VAL A 617 -15.26 -17.62 -20.20
CA VAL A 617 -14.23 -16.67 -20.67
C VAL A 617 -14.79 -15.78 -21.80
N TRP A 618 -15.49 -16.35 -22.79
CA TRP A 618 -16.12 -15.59 -23.88
C TRP A 618 -17.18 -14.61 -23.39
N ALA A 619 -18.02 -15.01 -22.43
CA ALA A 619 -19.00 -14.13 -21.80
C ALA A 619 -18.31 -12.94 -21.14
N SER A 620 -17.11 -13.12 -20.58
CA SER A 620 -16.40 -12.04 -19.90
C SER A 620 -16.00 -10.86 -20.81
N LEU A 621 -15.98 -11.05 -22.14
CA LEU A 621 -15.81 -9.95 -23.09
C LEU A 621 -16.91 -8.88 -22.92
N TRP A 622 -18.10 -9.31 -22.49
CA TRP A 622 -19.28 -8.48 -22.26
C TRP A 622 -19.50 -8.11 -20.79
N ASN A 623 -18.50 -8.28 -19.92
CA ASN A 623 -18.54 -7.68 -18.59
C ASN A 623 -18.81 -6.16 -18.74
N PHE A 624 -19.69 -5.58 -17.91
CA PHE A 624 -20.06 -4.17 -18.01
C PHE A 624 -18.83 -3.24 -18.04
N ARG A 625 -17.86 -3.46 -17.15
CA ARG A 625 -16.58 -2.75 -17.16
C ARG A 625 -15.79 -2.86 -18.47
N ALA A 626 -15.77 -4.04 -19.08
CA ALA A 626 -15.05 -4.28 -20.33
C ALA A 626 -15.75 -3.63 -21.52
N PHE A 627 -17.09 -3.57 -21.47
CA PHE A 627 -17.89 -2.83 -22.43
C PHE A 627 -17.64 -1.31 -22.31
N LEU A 628 -17.71 -0.75 -21.09
CA LEU A 628 -17.48 0.68 -20.86
C LEU A 628 -16.10 1.13 -21.31
N GLU A 629 -15.07 0.33 -21.05
CA GLU A 629 -13.72 0.64 -21.47
C GLU A 629 -13.63 0.73 -23.00
N ARG A 630 -14.20 -0.26 -23.71
CA ARG A 630 -14.27 -0.26 -25.18
C ARG A 630 -15.03 0.94 -25.72
N GLU A 631 -16.15 1.28 -25.08
CA GLU A 631 -16.97 2.45 -25.46
C GLU A 631 -16.21 3.77 -25.23
N TYR A 632 -15.42 3.87 -24.16
CA TYR A 632 -14.59 5.04 -23.88
C TYR A 632 -13.55 5.27 -24.98
N TYR A 633 -12.84 4.21 -25.38
CA TYR A 633 -11.80 4.24 -26.42
C TYR A 633 -12.32 4.12 -27.86
N ARG A 634 -13.65 4.11 -28.03
CA ARG A 634 -14.33 3.94 -29.33
C ARG A 634 -13.88 2.69 -30.07
N VAL A 635 -13.66 1.60 -29.35
CA VAL A 635 -13.35 0.29 -29.91
C VAL A 635 -14.62 -0.30 -30.50
N ASP A 636 -14.54 -0.79 -31.73
CA ASP A 636 -15.64 -1.50 -32.37
C ASP A 636 -15.94 -2.81 -31.62
N HIS A 637 -17.05 -2.82 -30.89
CA HIS A 637 -17.52 -3.97 -30.11
C HIS A 637 -17.75 -5.22 -30.98
N THR A 638 -18.10 -5.05 -32.25
CA THR A 638 -18.42 -6.15 -33.18
C THR A 638 -17.20 -6.77 -33.84
N ALA A 639 -16.11 -6.01 -33.95
CA ALA A 639 -14.81 -6.50 -34.40
C ALA A 639 -13.95 -7.09 -33.28
N THR A 640 -14.35 -6.88 -32.01
CA THR A 640 -13.65 -7.47 -30.85
C THR A 640 -13.87 -8.98 -30.79
N ALA A 641 -12.82 -9.74 -30.51
CA ALA A 641 -12.89 -11.18 -30.29
C ALA A 641 -12.02 -11.65 -29.13
N MET A 642 -12.35 -12.86 -28.66
CA MET A 642 -11.71 -13.49 -27.51
C MET A 642 -11.04 -14.81 -27.92
N GLY A 643 -9.71 -14.79 -27.95
CA GLY A 643 -8.89 -15.99 -27.95
C GLY A 643 -8.74 -16.48 -26.51
N VAL A 644 -8.33 -17.74 -26.34
CA VAL A 644 -8.24 -18.33 -25.00
C VAL A 644 -6.93 -19.10 -24.85
N LEU A 645 -6.09 -18.64 -23.93
CA LEU A 645 -4.88 -19.32 -23.51
C LEU A 645 -5.24 -20.40 -22.48
N ILE A 646 -4.79 -21.63 -22.69
CA ILE A 646 -5.10 -22.78 -21.85
C ILE A 646 -3.81 -23.44 -21.40
N HIS A 647 -3.61 -23.55 -20.09
CA HIS A 647 -2.45 -24.22 -19.49
C HIS A 647 -2.88 -24.96 -18.21
N PRO A 648 -2.06 -25.87 -17.64
CA PRO A 648 -2.37 -26.52 -16.37
C PRO A 648 -2.72 -25.51 -15.26
N ASN A 649 -3.76 -25.80 -14.49
CA ASN A 649 -4.02 -25.11 -13.24
C ASN A 649 -2.99 -25.60 -12.20
N TYR A 650 -2.50 -24.67 -11.39
CA TYR A 650 -1.62 -24.98 -10.27
C TYR A 650 -2.38 -24.64 -9.00
N SER A 651 -2.56 -25.62 -8.13
CA SER A 651 -3.04 -25.45 -6.75
C SER A 651 -1.89 -25.60 -5.76
N ASP A 652 -2.12 -25.19 -4.51
CA ASP A 652 -1.19 -25.44 -3.40
C ASP A 652 0.19 -24.78 -3.62
N GLU A 653 0.19 -23.64 -4.30
CA GLU A 653 1.40 -22.86 -4.52
C GLU A 653 1.98 -22.36 -3.18
N ARG A 654 3.31 -22.42 -3.06
CA ARG A 654 4.02 -21.98 -1.85
C ARG A 654 4.10 -20.46 -1.79
N VAL A 655 4.25 -19.83 -2.96
CA VAL A 655 4.39 -18.39 -3.12
C VAL A 655 3.73 -17.99 -4.43
N ASN A 656 2.93 -16.94 -4.41
CA ASN A 656 2.41 -16.24 -5.58
C ASN A 656 3.14 -14.90 -5.74
N GLY A 657 3.40 -14.45 -6.96
CA GLY A 657 4.29 -13.32 -7.19
C GLY A 657 4.05 -12.51 -8.46
N VAL A 658 4.44 -11.23 -8.42
CA VAL A 658 4.56 -10.34 -9.59
C VAL A 658 5.93 -9.69 -9.56
N ALA A 659 6.61 -9.64 -10.70
CA ALA A 659 7.94 -9.04 -10.79
C ALA A 659 8.08 -8.16 -12.04
N VAL A 660 8.82 -7.06 -11.92
CA VAL A 660 9.08 -6.11 -13.01
C VAL A 660 10.58 -5.97 -13.21
N SER A 661 11.01 -5.96 -14.47
CA SER A 661 12.41 -5.72 -14.86
C SER A 661 12.83 -4.24 -14.76
N TYR A 662 12.35 -3.56 -13.74
CA TYR A 662 12.58 -2.14 -13.45
C TYR A 662 12.39 -1.90 -11.94
N ASP A 663 13.05 -0.87 -11.43
CA ASP A 663 12.90 -0.39 -10.06
C ASP A 663 12.06 0.89 -10.05
N PRO A 664 10.75 0.81 -9.73
CA PRO A 664 9.88 1.97 -9.66
C PRO A 664 10.01 2.75 -8.35
N ILE A 665 10.87 2.30 -7.42
CA ILE A 665 11.02 2.87 -6.08
C ILE A 665 12.22 3.81 -6.04
N THR A 666 13.42 3.27 -6.33
CA THR A 666 14.68 4.04 -6.24
C THR A 666 15.25 4.41 -7.59
N PHE A 667 14.63 3.94 -8.69
CA PHE A 667 15.11 4.16 -10.05
C PHE A 667 16.53 3.64 -10.27
N SER A 668 16.96 2.63 -9.47
CA SER A 668 18.29 2.08 -9.58
C SER A 668 18.45 1.30 -10.88
N PRO A 669 19.50 1.57 -11.67
CA PRO A 669 19.76 0.81 -12.89
C PRO A 669 20.05 -0.65 -12.53
N ASP A 670 19.60 -1.56 -13.40
CA ASP A 670 19.85 -3.01 -13.28
C ASP A 670 19.29 -3.66 -11.99
N THR A 671 18.30 -3.03 -11.38
CA THR A 671 17.56 -3.53 -10.20
C THR A 671 16.11 -3.83 -10.57
N TYR A 672 15.59 -4.99 -10.15
CA TYR A 672 14.25 -5.45 -10.50
C TYR A 672 13.35 -5.52 -9.28
N TYR A 673 12.13 -5.01 -9.41
CA TYR A 673 11.15 -4.98 -8.32
C TYR A 673 10.30 -6.25 -8.30
N VAL A 674 10.09 -6.80 -7.11
CA VAL A 674 9.35 -8.05 -6.91
C VAL A 674 8.38 -7.90 -5.75
N ASN A 675 7.15 -8.34 -5.95
CA ASN A 675 6.20 -8.55 -4.87
C ASN A 675 5.80 -10.04 -4.79
N SER A 676 5.76 -10.57 -3.57
CA SER A 676 5.47 -11.99 -3.29
C SER A 676 4.49 -12.14 -2.12
N GLN A 677 3.63 -13.15 -2.17
CA GLN A 677 2.71 -13.49 -1.08
C GLN A 677 2.72 -14.99 -0.79
N LEU A 678 2.53 -15.37 0.47
CA LEU A 678 2.47 -16.76 0.90
C LEU A 678 1.21 -17.43 0.36
N GLY A 679 1.35 -18.65 -0.17
CA GLY A 679 0.20 -19.43 -0.63
C GLY A 679 -0.40 -18.91 -1.94
N GLU A 680 -1.72 -19.04 -2.05
CA GLU A 680 -2.52 -18.56 -3.20
C GLU A 680 -3.02 -17.12 -3.03
N ASP A 681 -2.75 -16.50 -1.89
CA ASP A 681 -3.16 -15.12 -1.62
C ASP A 681 -2.55 -14.17 -2.66
N LEU A 682 -3.33 -13.20 -3.10
CA LEU A 682 -3.03 -12.40 -4.26
C LEU A 682 -2.09 -11.26 -3.88
N VAL A 683 -1.03 -11.09 -4.65
CA VAL A 683 -0.09 -9.98 -4.44
C VAL A 683 -0.71 -8.62 -4.78
N THR A 684 -1.54 -8.59 -5.82
CA THR A 684 -2.10 -7.35 -6.35
C THR A 684 -3.43 -6.95 -5.73
N ASN A 685 -4.05 -7.88 -5.00
CA ASN A 685 -5.28 -7.68 -4.23
C ASN A 685 -5.32 -8.66 -3.02
N PRO A 686 -4.46 -8.45 -2.03
CA PRO A 686 -4.34 -9.37 -0.90
C PRO A 686 -5.63 -9.38 -0.07
N GLU A 687 -5.86 -10.45 0.70
CA GLU A 687 -6.91 -10.44 1.72
C GLU A 687 -6.72 -9.23 2.65
N ALA A 688 -7.82 -8.72 3.24
CA ALA A 688 -7.84 -7.43 3.97
C ALA A 688 -6.82 -7.31 5.13
N LYS A 689 -6.15 -8.41 5.50
CA LYS A 689 -5.14 -8.49 6.57
C LYS A 689 -3.80 -9.04 6.08
N SER A 690 -3.59 -9.17 4.78
CA SER A 690 -2.37 -9.69 4.19
C SER A 690 -1.58 -8.57 3.51
N TYR A 691 -0.30 -8.49 3.83
CA TYR A 691 0.65 -7.56 3.21
C TYR A 691 1.66 -8.37 2.40
N PRO A 692 1.88 -8.06 1.11
CA PRO A 692 2.88 -8.77 0.32
C PRO A 692 4.30 -8.39 0.75
N GLU A 693 5.23 -9.30 0.52
CA GLU A 693 6.67 -9.03 0.56
C GLU A 693 7.05 -8.15 -0.64
N GLU A 694 7.87 -7.12 -0.44
CA GLU A 694 8.37 -6.21 -1.48
C GLU A 694 9.90 -6.22 -1.49
N LEU A 695 10.50 -6.57 -2.63
CA LEU A 695 11.94 -6.74 -2.79
C LEU A 695 12.47 -5.97 -4.00
N LEU A 696 13.70 -5.48 -3.88
CA LEU A 696 14.54 -5.07 -5.00
C LEU A 696 15.64 -6.09 -5.20
N LEU A 697 15.65 -6.75 -6.37
CA LEU A 697 16.64 -7.74 -6.75
C LEU A 697 17.75 -7.10 -7.58
N SER A 698 18.94 -7.03 -7.01
CA SER A 698 20.16 -6.62 -7.72
C SER A 698 20.63 -7.71 -8.71
N ALA A 699 21.60 -7.37 -9.55
CA ALA A 699 22.09 -8.26 -10.61
C ALA A 699 22.66 -9.61 -10.10
N ASP A 700 23.16 -9.67 -8.86
CA ASP A 700 23.64 -10.92 -8.24
C ASP A 700 22.54 -11.73 -7.54
N GLY A 701 21.27 -11.29 -7.64
CA GLY A 701 20.12 -11.94 -7.03
C GLY A 701 19.92 -11.60 -5.56
N LYS A 702 20.76 -10.75 -4.95
CA LYS A 702 20.53 -10.27 -3.58
C LYS A 702 19.35 -9.33 -3.53
N ALA A 703 18.52 -9.54 -2.52
CA ALA A 703 17.33 -8.75 -2.25
C ALA A 703 17.64 -7.63 -1.25
N THR A 704 17.31 -6.40 -1.63
CA THR A 704 16.99 -5.34 -0.66
C THR A 704 15.52 -5.48 -0.31
N VAL A 705 15.22 -5.67 0.97
CA VAL A 705 13.86 -5.87 1.46
C VAL A 705 13.24 -4.50 1.73
N LEU A 706 12.19 -4.15 0.99
CA LEU A 706 11.43 -2.92 1.18
C LEU A 706 10.28 -3.14 2.18
N ALA A 707 9.62 -4.30 2.08
CA ALA A 707 8.61 -4.76 3.03
C ALA A 707 8.65 -6.29 3.11
N ARG A 708 8.33 -6.86 4.28
CA ARG A 708 8.15 -8.32 4.42
C ARG A 708 6.68 -8.65 4.43
N SER A 709 6.34 -9.83 3.91
CA SER A 709 4.99 -10.35 4.08
C SER A 709 4.72 -10.59 5.56
N ASN A 710 3.57 -10.14 6.05
CA ASN A 710 3.12 -10.41 7.41
C ASN A 710 2.68 -11.88 7.62
N LEU A 711 2.57 -12.66 6.53
CA LEU A 711 2.34 -14.09 6.56
C LEU A 711 3.64 -14.90 6.57
N ALA A 712 4.79 -14.28 6.28
CA ALA A 712 6.08 -14.94 6.34
C ALA A 712 6.50 -15.24 7.79
N LYS A 713 7.30 -16.30 7.97
CA LYS A 713 7.98 -16.52 9.26
C LYS A 713 8.95 -15.37 9.53
N SER A 714 9.04 -14.91 10.78
CA SER A 714 9.90 -13.79 11.15
C SER A 714 11.34 -13.97 10.66
N GLY A 715 11.92 -12.89 10.13
CA GLY A 715 13.27 -12.85 9.54
C GLY A 715 13.42 -13.59 8.20
N GLN A 716 12.43 -14.37 7.75
CA GLN A 716 12.52 -15.13 6.51
C GLN A 716 11.92 -14.36 5.33
N LEU A 717 12.40 -14.70 4.14
CA LEU A 717 11.78 -14.32 2.87
C LEU A 717 10.95 -15.48 2.34
N LEU A 718 9.96 -15.18 1.50
CA LEU A 718 9.09 -16.20 0.91
C LEU A 718 9.83 -17.07 -0.11
N MET A 719 10.87 -16.53 -0.74
CA MET A 719 11.72 -17.23 -1.70
C MET A 719 13.14 -17.45 -1.15
N SER A 720 13.75 -18.58 -1.53
CA SER A 720 15.17 -18.81 -1.27
C SER A 720 16.08 -17.95 -2.16
N GLU A 721 17.34 -17.74 -1.75
CA GLU A 721 18.34 -17.01 -2.55
C GLU A 721 18.50 -17.58 -3.96
N ALA A 722 18.50 -18.91 -4.10
CA ALA A 722 18.58 -19.58 -5.39
C ALA A 722 17.36 -19.27 -6.28
N GLN A 723 16.16 -19.20 -5.70
CA GLN A 723 14.94 -18.84 -6.42
C GLN A 723 14.93 -17.37 -6.82
N MET A 724 15.39 -16.46 -5.95
CA MET A 724 15.51 -15.03 -6.28
C MET A 724 16.52 -14.79 -7.40
N LEU A 725 17.67 -15.46 -7.36
CA LEU A 725 18.65 -15.42 -8.46
C LEU A 725 18.08 -16.00 -9.76
N GLN A 726 17.36 -17.13 -9.70
CA GLN A 726 16.69 -17.71 -10.86
C GLN A 726 15.64 -16.74 -11.44
N LEU A 727 14.81 -16.13 -10.59
CA LEU A 727 13.81 -15.13 -10.99
C LEU A 727 14.48 -13.95 -11.68
N ARG A 728 15.54 -13.38 -11.09
CA ARG A 728 16.30 -12.24 -11.63
C ARG A 728 16.87 -12.53 -13.02
N ASN A 729 17.46 -13.72 -13.21
CA ASN A 729 18.05 -14.14 -14.48
C ASN A 729 16.99 -14.44 -15.55
N ASN A 730 15.90 -15.10 -15.15
CA ASN A 730 14.77 -15.34 -16.04
C ASN A 730 14.17 -14.02 -16.51
N LEU A 731 13.93 -13.08 -15.59
CA LEU A 731 13.33 -11.79 -15.90
C LEU A 731 14.22 -10.95 -16.83
N LYS A 732 15.54 -11.05 -16.70
CA LYS A 732 16.49 -10.43 -17.65
C LYS A 732 16.38 -11.03 -19.05
N THR A 733 16.36 -12.36 -19.13
CA THR A 733 16.24 -13.07 -20.42
C THR A 733 14.95 -12.70 -21.13
N ILE A 734 13.85 -12.61 -20.38
CA ILE A 734 12.54 -12.21 -20.89
C ILE A 734 12.57 -10.74 -21.33
N HIS A 735 13.10 -9.83 -20.51
CA HIS A 735 13.25 -8.42 -20.84
C HIS A 735 13.99 -8.22 -22.16
N ASP A 736 15.18 -8.82 -22.30
CA ASP A 736 16.03 -8.64 -23.49
C ASP A 736 15.34 -9.15 -24.76
N ARG A 737 14.64 -10.29 -24.66
CA ARG A 737 13.88 -10.85 -25.79
C ARG A 737 12.70 -9.95 -26.17
N PHE A 738 11.88 -9.57 -25.20
CA PHE A 738 10.67 -8.80 -25.46
C PHE A 738 10.99 -7.37 -25.93
N LYS A 739 12.07 -6.76 -25.44
CA LYS A 739 12.58 -5.48 -25.95
C LYS A 739 12.82 -5.53 -27.47
N THR A 740 13.32 -6.65 -27.96
CA THR A 740 13.54 -6.88 -29.40
C THR A 740 12.22 -7.05 -30.15
N LEU A 741 11.29 -7.83 -29.60
CA LEU A 741 9.99 -8.14 -30.25
C LEU A 741 9.08 -6.91 -30.35
N TYR A 742 9.07 -6.07 -29.31
CA TYR A 742 8.33 -4.82 -29.31
C TYR A 742 9.06 -3.67 -30.04
N ASN A 743 10.19 -3.97 -30.70
CA ASN A 743 10.97 -3.00 -31.51
C ASN A 743 11.26 -1.68 -30.77
N VAL A 744 11.62 -1.79 -29.48
CA VAL A 744 11.90 -0.65 -28.60
C VAL A 744 13.16 0.08 -29.07
N LYS A 745 13.10 1.40 -29.23
CA LYS A 745 14.23 2.20 -29.71
C LYS A 745 15.18 2.58 -28.56
N ASP A 746 16.41 2.94 -28.91
CA ASP A 746 17.36 3.46 -27.94
C ASP A 746 16.84 4.76 -27.31
N GLY A 747 16.74 4.78 -25.98
CA GLY A 747 16.22 5.90 -25.21
C GLY A 747 14.73 5.81 -24.86
N ASP A 748 13.99 4.85 -25.41
CA ASP A 748 12.61 4.57 -24.98
C ASP A 748 12.60 3.76 -23.68
N ASP A 749 11.72 4.13 -22.75
CA ASP A 749 11.48 3.37 -21.53
C ASP A 749 10.85 2.02 -21.87
N PHE A 750 11.42 0.93 -21.35
CA PHE A 750 10.88 -0.41 -21.51
C PHE A 750 11.21 -1.27 -20.31
N ALA A 751 10.21 -2.00 -19.83
CA ALA A 751 10.37 -3.09 -18.90
C ALA A 751 9.30 -4.14 -19.18
N ILE A 752 9.56 -5.37 -18.78
CA ILE A 752 8.60 -6.46 -18.71
C ILE A 752 8.14 -6.68 -17.27
N GLU A 753 6.84 -6.89 -17.10
CA GLU A 753 6.19 -7.43 -15.90
C GLU A 753 5.88 -8.91 -16.14
N ILE A 754 6.11 -9.76 -15.14
CA ILE A 754 5.70 -11.15 -15.14
C ILE A 754 4.85 -11.47 -13.91
N GLU A 755 3.89 -12.37 -14.09
CA GLU A 755 3.26 -13.08 -12.98
C GLU A 755 3.96 -14.44 -12.82
N PHE A 756 4.35 -14.78 -11.60
CA PHE A 756 5.03 -16.03 -11.28
C PHE A 756 4.46 -16.72 -10.04
N LYS A 757 4.89 -17.96 -9.82
CA LYS A 757 4.62 -18.73 -8.60
C LYS A 757 5.78 -19.65 -8.26
N ILE A 758 5.88 -20.03 -6.99
CA ILE A 758 6.63 -21.19 -6.54
C ILE A 758 5.64 -22.33 -6.32
N THR A 759 5.69 -23.37 -7.15
CA THR A 759 4.75 -24.49 -7.08
C THR A 759 4.93 -25.33 -5.81
N ALA A 760 3.98 -26.22 -5.53
CA ALA A 760 4.10 -27.21 -4.45
C ALA A 760 5.42 -28.02 -4.52
N GLU A 761 5.90 -28.32 -5.73
CA GLU A 761 7.17 -29.00 -6.00
C GLU A 761 8.40 -28.09 -5.88
N ASN A 762 8.23 -26.89 -5.33
CA ASN A 762 9.29 -25.89 -5.13
C ASN A 762 9.93 -25.36 -6.42
N LYS A 763 9.19 -25.36 -7.54
CA LYS A 763 9.66 -24.85 -8.83
C LYS A 763 9.13 -23.45 -9.09
N LEU A 764 9.97 -22.57 -9.64
CA LEU A 764 9.53 -21.29 -10.16
C LEU A 764 8.83 -21.49 -11.50
N ALA A 765 7.58 -21.06 -11.60
CA ALA A 765 6.78 -21.09 -12.83
C ALA A 765 6.23 -19.69 -13.17
N ILE A 766 6.32 -19.31 -14.43
CA ILE A 766 5.84 -18.03 -14.99
C ILE A 766 4.52 -18.30 -15.71
N LYS A 767 3.48 -17.55 -15.33
CA LYS A 767 2.11 -17.73 -15.85
C LYS A 767 1.66 -16.62 -16.80
N GLN A 768 2.40 -15.51 -16.84
CA GLN A 768 2.13 -14.39 -17.76
C GLN A 768 3.39 -13.52 -17.90
N ALA A 769 3.55 -12.89 -19.07
CA ALA A 769 4.44 -11.74 -19.26
C ALA A 769 3.76 -10.67 -20.11
N ARG A 770 4.03 -9.41 -19.81
CA ARG A 770 3.55 -8.25 -20.57
C ARG A 770 4.46 -7.03 -20.37
N PRO A 771 4.48 -6.07 -21.32
CA PRO A 771 5.16 -4.80 -21.11
C PRO A 771 4.66 -4.08 -19.86
N TRP A 772 5.60 -3.49 -19.12
CA TRP A 772 5.34 -2.59 -17.99
C TRP A 772 4.86 -1.24 -18.50
N VAL A 773 3.89 -0.65 -17.80
CA VAL A 773 3.41 0.70 -18.09
C VAL A 773 4.11 1.67 -17.16
N PHE A 774 4.83 2.63 -17.74
CA PHE A 774 5.55 3.65 -16.98
C PHE A 774 4.62 4.78 -16.54
N ALA A 775 4.73 5.18 -15.27
CA ALA A 775 4.19 6.44 -14.78
C ALA A 775 5.22 7.55 -15.04
N GLY A 776 4.98 8.41 -16.02
CA GLY A 776 5.85 9.56 -16.26
C GLY A 776 5.78 10.56 -15.10
N PRO A 777 6.90 11.17 -14.66
CA PRO A 777 6.83 12.24 -13.68
C PRO A 777 6.04 13.43 -14.24
N ILE A 778 5.16 14.01 -13.42
CA ILE A 778 4.44 15.21 -13.81
C ILE A 778 5.29 16.43 -13.57
N LEU A 779 5.57 17.16 -14.65
CA LEU A 779 5.84 18.58 -14.57
C LEU A 779 4.53 19.26 -14.17
N GLN A 780 4.41 19.69 -12.91
CA GLN A 780 3.25 20.43 -12.42
C GLN A 780 2.99 21.60 -13.37
N LYS A 781 1.79 21.66 -13.98
CA LYS A 781 1.42 22.76 -14.87
C LYS A 781 1.54 24.07 -14.08
N PRO A 782 2.33 25.06 -14.55
CA PRO A 782 2.46 26.31 -13.82
C PRO A 782 1.11 27.00 -13.66
N VAL A 783 0.88 27.59 -12.49
CA VAL A 783 -0.18 28.57 -12.27
C VAL A 783 0.35 29.91 -12.78
N VAL A 784 -0.31 30.46 -13.79
CA VAL A 784 0.00 31.78 -14.34
C VAL A 784 -0.80 32.84 -13.59
N SER A 785 -0.09 33.83 -13.07
CA SER A 785 -0.65 35.02 -12.42
C SER A 785 -0.21 36.28 -13.14
N VAL A 786 -0.93 37.38 -12.90
CA VAL A 786 -0.56 38.71 -13.34
C VAL A 786 -0.61 39.68 -12.18
N THR A 787 0.38 40.57 -12.11
CA THR A 787 0.45 41.67 -11.13
C THR A 787 0.65 43.00 -11.85
N ALA A 788 0.03 44.05 -11.34
CA ALA A 788 0.14 45.40 -11.88
C ALA A 788 1.37 46.13 -11.31
N GLY A 789 1.99 46.96 -12.14
CA GLY A 789 2.99 47.95 -11.72
C GLY A 789 2.36 49.16 -11.02
N SER A 790 3.15 50.21 -10.80
CA SER A 790 2.65 51.49 -10.30
C SER A 790 1.73 52.16 -11.31
N GLY A 791 0.83 53.01 -10.82
CA GLY A 791 0.06 53.92 -11.67
C GLY A 791 0.96 54.80 -12.53
N VAL A 792 0.43 55.22 -13.67
CA VAL A 792 1.13 56.07 -14.65
C VAL A 792 0.28 57.32 -14.93
N VAL A 793 0.93 58.34 -15.49
CA VAL A 793 0.24 59.43 -16.18
C VAL A 793 0.03 58.99 -17.63
N GLU A 794 -0.96 59.55 -18.32
CA GLU A 794 -1.12 59.37 -19.76
C GLU A 794 0.17 59.67 -20.55
N GLY A 795 0.30 59.05 -21.73
CA GLY A 795 1.59 58.91 -22.42
C GLY A 795 2.60 57.92 -21.81
N GLY A 796 2.36 57.44 -20.58
CA GLY A 796 3.20 56.46 -19.89
C GLY A 796 2.94 55.00 -20.27
N ASP A 797 3.91 54.13 -19.94
CA ASP A 797 3.77 52.69 -20.14
C ASP A 797 3.21 52.00 -18.89
N ALA A 798 1.98 51.48 -18.97
CA ALA A 798 1.40 50.63 -17.93
C ALA A 798 2.07 49.25 -17.94
N LEU A 799 2.79 48.92 -16.85
CA LEU A 799 3.56 47.68 -16.75
C LEU A 799 2.79 46.60 -15.98
N PHE A 800 2.83 45.37 -16.49
CA PHE A 800 2.29 44.19 -15.84
C PHE A 800 3.35 43.10 -15.78
N THR A 801 3.42 42.34 -14.69
CA THR A 801 4.29 41.15 -14.61
C THR A 801 3.44 39.90 -14.65
N VAL A 802 3.64 39.09 -15.69
CA VAL A 802 3.03 37.77 -15.84
C VAL A 802 4.03 36.74 -15.32
N SER A 803 3.62 35.96 -14.33
CA SER A 803 4.47 34.99 -13.63
C SER A 803 3.88 33.59 -13.71
N ALA A 804 4.72 32.56 -13.70
CA ALA A 804 4.34 31.16 -13.73
C ALA A 804 4.98 30.43 -12.53
N SER A 805 4.18 29.70 -11.76
CA SER A 805 4.64 28.94 -10.59
C SER A 805 4.10 27.51 -10.58
N PRO A 806 4.95 26.46 -10.54
CA PRO A 806 6.41 26.52 -10.53
C PRO A 806 6.99 27.10 -11.84
N VAL A 807 8.26 27.50 -11.79
CA VAL A 807 8.97 28.06 -12.95
C VAL A 807 8.98 27.02 -14.09
N PRO A 808 8.59 27.39 -15.32
CA PRO A 808 8.48 26.43 -16.41
C PRO A 808 9.86 25.96 -16.88
N SER A 809 10.00 24.65 -17.18
CA SER A 809 11.24 24.03 -17.66
C SER A 809 11.58 24.36 -19.12
N ALA A 810 10.61 24.88 -19.87
CA ALA A 810 10.75 25.43 -21.23
C ALA A 810 9.88 26.69 -21.37
N PRO A 811 10.14 27.60 -22.34
CA PRO A 811 9.32 28.80 -22.53
C PRO A 811 7.83 28.50 -22.68
N LEU A 812 7.00 29.10 -21.83
CA LEU A 812 5.56 28.87 -21.74
C LEU A 812 4.78 29.99 -22.45
N SER A 813 3.89 29.65 -23.38
CA SER A 813 3.05 30.65 -24.05
C SER A 813 1.72 30.83 -23.30
N ALA A 814 1.54 32.00 -22.68
CA ALA A 814 0.32 32.39 -21.97
C ALA A 814 -0.50 33.39 -22.77
N ASN A 815 -1.82 33.19 -22.85
CA ASN A 815 -2.73 34.14 -23.49
C ASN A 815 -3.24 35.15 -22.46
N VAL A 816 -3.21 36.43 -22.82
CA VAL A 816 -3.74 37.53 -22.01
C VAL A 816 -4.67 38.41 -22.82
N THR A 817 -5.61 39.08 -22.18
CA THR A 817 -6.49 40.09 -22.80
C THR A 817 -6.24 41.44 -22.15
N VAL A 818 -5.99 42.46 -22.98
CA VAL A 818 -5.78 43.85 -22.55
C VAL A 818 -7.09 44.63 -22.71
N SER A 819 -7.45 45.41 -21.70
CA SER A 819 -8.62 46.31 -21.68
C SER A 819 -8.26 47.69 -21.14
N GLN A 820 -9.09 48.69 -21.39
CA GLN A 820 -8.99 50.01 -20.76
C GLN A 820 -10.35 50.47 -20.20
N SER A 821 -10.30 51.37 -19.21
CA SER A 821 -11.41 52.15 -18.69
C SER A 821 -11.00 53.63 -18.76
N GLY A 822 -11.69 54.45 -19.56
CA GLY A 822 -11.17 55.73 -20.08
C GLY A 822 -10.77 55.59 -21.57
N ASP A 823 -10.26 56.65 -22.20
CA ASP A 823 -9.84 56.63 -23.61
C ASP A 823 -8.37 57.01 -23.83
N PHE A 824 -7.47 56.39 -23.07
CA PHE A 824 -6.02 56.64 -23.11
C PHE A 824 -5.29 56.01 -24.31
N GLY A 825 -5.97 55.82 -25.45
CA GLY A 825 -5.36 55.33 -26.69
C GLY A 825 -4.77 53.90 -26.65
N VAL A 826 -5.22 53.04 -25.73
CA VAL A 826 -4.65 51.70 -25.54
C VAL A 826 -5.08 50.71 -26.63
N SER A 827 -4.11 49.96 -27.18
CA SER A 827 -4.39 48.84 -28.08
C SER A 827 -4.96 47.62 -27.32
N THR A 828 -6.28 47.57 -27.18
CA THR A 828 -7.03 46.49 -26.50
C THR A 828 -7.13 45.21 -27.33
N GLY A 829 -7.44 44.09 -26.67
CA GLY A 829 -7.64 42.78 -27.30
C GLY A 829 -6.72 41.68 -26.76
N SER A 830 -6.81 40.49 -27.36
CA SER A 830 -6.03 39.32 -26.94
C SER A 830 -4.60 39.37 -27.48
N ARG A 831 -3.65 38.97 -26.64
CA ARG A 831 -2.22 38.89 -26.91
C ARG A 831 -1.66 37.57 -26.36
N THR A 832 -0.61 37.06 -26.99
CA THR A 832 0.16 35.92 -26.46
C THR A 832 1.48 36.42 -25.91
N VAL A 833 1.82 35.98 -24.70
CA VAL A 833 3.01 36.38 -23.95
C VAL A 833 3.81 35.12 -23.63
N THR A 834 5.13 35.14 -23.85
CA THR A 834 5.99 34.00 -23.54
C THR A 834 6.67 34.20 -22.20
N VAL A 835 6.31 33.38 -21.21
CA VAL A 835 7.00 33.31 -19.91
C VAL A 835 8.28 32.48 -20.07
N PRO A 836 9.47 33.06 -19.89
CA PRO A 836 10.74 32.33 -20.02
C PRO A 836 10.97 31.38 -18.84
N THR A 837 12.02 30.56 -18.93
CA THR A 837 12.46 29.64 -17.86
C THR A 837 12.99 30.35 -16.61
N SER A 838 12.98 31.68 -16.56
CA SER A 838 13.20 32.46 -15.33
C SER A 838 11.90 32.71 -14.55
N GLY A 839 10.74 32.30 -15.08
CA GLY A 839 9.46 32.25 -14.35
C GLY A 839 8.57 33.47 -14.45
N SER A 840 9.01 34.57 -15.07
CA SER A 840 8.18 35.76 -15.26
C SER A 840 8.62 36.61 -16.46
N VAL A 841 7.71 37.44 -16.95
CA VAL A 841 7.92 38.38 -18.05
C VAL A 841 7.08 39.64 -17.85
N THR A 842 7.65 40.80 -18.18
CA THR A 842 6.95 42.08 -18.13
C THR A 842 6.23 42.34 -19.45
N VAL A 843 4.94 42.65 -19.36
CA VAL A 843 4.10 43.12 -20.46
C VAL A 843 3.96 44.64 -20.31
N SER A 844 4.41 45.39 -21.30
CA SER A 844 4.18 46.83 -21.38
C SER A 844 2.96 47.12 -22.24
N VAL A 845 2.10 48.02 -21.75
CA VAL A 845 0.93 48.54 -22.47
C VAL A 845 1.01 50.06 -22.46
N SER A 846 1.37 50.66 -23.60
CA SER A 846 1.47 52.11 -23.75
C SER A 846 0.11 52.78 -23.78
N THR A 847 0.00 53.92 -23.09
CA THR A 847 -1.07 54.90 -23.26
C THR A 847 -0.64 56.01 -24.23
N SER A 848 -1.59 56.78 -24.73
CA SER A 848 -1.33 58.00 -25.52
C SER A 848 -1.37 59.23 -24.62
N ASP A 849 -0.59 60.23 -24.97
CA ASP A 849 -0.59 61.58 -24.38
C ASP A 849 -1.34 62.48 -25.36
N ASP A 850 -2.40 63.16 -24.93
CA ASP A 850 -3.10 64.11 -25.78
C ASP A 850 -3.31 65.49 -25.13
N ASP A 851 -4.41 66.20 -25.42
CA ASP A 851 -4.67 67.56 -24.90
C ASP A 851 -6.12 67.65 -24.37
N VAL A 852 -6.74 66.50 -24.04
CA VAL A 852 -8.14 66.35 -23.66
C VAL A 852 -8.21 66.00 -22.19
N ASP A 853 -8.71 66.93 -21.36
CA ASP A 853 -9.07 66.66 -19.95
C ASP A 853 -10.12 65.53 -19.86
N GLU A 854 -9.65 64.32 -19.52
CA GLU A 854 -10.42 63.11 -19.27
C GLU A 854 -10.50 62.80 -17.75
N VAL A 855 -11.34 61.81 -17.40
CA VAL A 855 -11.38 61.32 -16.02
C VAL A 855 -10.35 60.21 -15.85
N ASP A 856 -9.52 60.28 -14.81
CA ASP A 856 -8.63 59.21 -14.36
C ASP A 856 -9.28 57.82 -14.52
N GLY A 857 -8.53 56.90 -15.12
CA GLY A 857 -9.03 55.58 -15.44
C GLY A 857 -7.97 54.50 -15.26
N SER A 858 -8.02 53.46 -16.08
CA SER A 858 -7.11 52.33 -15.90
C SER A 858 -6.89 51.47 -17.15
N VAL A 859 -5.74 50.80 -17.16
CA VAL A 859 -5.44 49.68 -18.06
C VAL A 859 -5.56 48.38 -17.30
N GLY A 860 -6.14 47.36 -17.90
CA GLY A 860 -6.34 46.03 -17.32
C GLY A 860 -5.71 44.92 -18.15
N VAL A 861 -5.18 43.91 -17.48
CA VAL A 861 -4.73 42.65 -18.09
C VAL A 861 -5.38 41.47 -17.40
N VAL A 862 -5.97 40.56 -18.18
CA VAL A 862 -6.58 39.31 -17.70
C VAL A 862 -5.87 38.14 -18.34
N VAL A 863 -5.41 37.18 -17.54
CA VAL A 863 -4.85 35.91 -18.04
C VAL A 863 -6.00 35.00 -18.45
N VAL A 864 -5.94 34.47 -19.67
CA VAL A 864 -6.94 33.55 -20.23
C VAL A 864 -6.44 32.11 -20.06
N SER A 865 -7.35 31.17 -19.84
CA SER A 865 -7.00 29.75 -19.80
C SER A 865 -6.38 29.30 -21.13
N GLY A 866 -5.41 28.39 -21.04
CA GLY A 866 -4.66 27.88 -22.19
C GLY A 866 -4.10 26.48 -21.94
N SER A 867 -3.45 25.90 -22.94
CA SER A 867 -2.77 24.61 -22.80
C SER A 867 -1.42 24.78 -22.09
N GLY A 868 -1.11 23.89 -21.15
CA GLY A 868 0.19 23.84 -20.46
C GLY A 868 0.29 24.69 -19.17
N TYR A 869 -0.77 25.38 -18.75
CA TYR A 869 -0.81 26.14 -17.50
C TYR A 869 -2.24 26.26 -16.94
N THR A 870 -2.38 26.67 -15.69
CA THR A 870 -3.66 27.06 -15.08
C THR A 870 -3.64 28.55 -14.71
N VAL A 871 -4.79 29.20 -14.54
CA VAL A 871 -4.85 30.63 -14.17
C VAL A 871 -5.05 30.77 -12.66
N SER A 872 -4.34 31.70 -12.03
CA SER A 872 -4.52 32.01 -10.62
C SER A 872 -5.95 32.47 -10.32
N GLY A 873 -6.61 31.82 -9.36
CA GLY A 873 -7.96 32.20 -8.92
C GLY A 873 -8.03 33.55 -8.20
N THR A 874 -6.90 34.04 -7.66
CA THR A 874 -6.82 35.32 -6.92
C THR A 874 -6.05 36.40 -7.68
N GLN A 875 -5.21 36.03 -8.63
CA GLN A 875 -4.34 36.93 -9.41
C GLN A 875 -4.45 36.65 -10.92
N GLY A 876 -5.63 36.25 -11.38
CA GLY A 876 -5.91 36.04 -12.80
C GLY A 876 -6.12 37.34 -13.59
N SER A 877 -6.25 38.47 -12.91
CA SER A 877 -6.37 39.79 -13.50
C SER A 877 -5.68 40.86 -12.66
N ALA A 878 -5.23 41.93 -13.29
CA ALA A 878 -4.62 43.09 -12.63
C ALA A 878 -4.94 44.38 -13.40
N SER A 879 -4.89 45.53 -12.73
CA SER A 879 -5.12 46.84 -13.35
C SER A 879 -4.14 47.90 -12.83
N VAL A 880 -3.65 48.73 -13.74
CA VAL A 880 -2.79 49.90 -13.49
C VAL A 880 -3.63 51.16 -13.67
N VAL A 881 -3.61 52.06 -12.70
CA VAL A 881 -4.29 53.36 -12.77
C VAL A 881 -3.57 54.27 -13.76
N VAL A 882 -4.33 55.00 -14.57
CA VAL A 882 -3.84 56.04 -15.48
C VAL A 882 -4.46 57.36 -15.05
N SER A 883 -3.62 58.33 -14.67
CA SER A 883 -4.05 59.68 -14.36
C SER A 883 -3.91 60.57 -15.60
N ASP A 884 -4.91 61.41 -15.79
CA ASP A 884 -4.92 62.48 -16.78
C ASP A 884 -4.13 63.68 -16.23
N ASP A 885 -3.27 64.31 -17.04
CA ASP A 885 -2.52 65.51 -16.62
C ASP A 885 -2.85 66.78 -17.41
N ASP A 886 -3.96 66.75 -18.16
CA ASP A 886 -4.47 67.89 -18.89
C ASP A 886 -5.34 68.83 -18.03
N ASP A 887 -5.16 70.13 -18.24
CA ASP A 887 -5.95 71.13 -17.54
C ASP A 887 -7.33 71.27 -18.22
N PRO A 888 -8.44 71.35 -17.46
CA PRO A 888 -9.75 71.64 -18.03
C PRO A 888 -9.69 72.95 -18.80
N LEU A 889 -10.19 72.94 -20.05
CA LEU A 889 -10.21 74.12 -20.92
C LEU A 889 -10.72 75.35 -20.15
N PRO A 890 -10.04 76.52 -20.25
CA PRO A 890 -10.44 77.70 -19.51
C PRO A 890 -11.87 78.09 -19.87
N VAL A 891 -12.74 78.16 -18.85
CA VAL A 891 -14.13 78.58 -19.02
C VAL A 891 -14.16 80.07 -19.40
N VAL A 892 -14.31 80.35 -20.69
CA VAL A 892 -14.59 81.71 -21.18
C VAL A 892 -16.03 82.05 -20.84
N SER A 893 -16.23 82.84 -19.79
CA SER A 893 -17.56 83.38 -19.43
C SER A 893 -17.66 84.85 -19.83
N VAL A 894 -18.73 85.19 -20.53
CA VAL A 894 -19.10 86.58 -20.83
C VAL A 894 -20.10 87.02 -19.76
N THR A 895 -19.72 88.00 -18.95
CA THR A 895 -20.65 88.66 -18.03
C THR A 895 -21.00 90.03 -18.61
N ALA A 896 -22.30 90.32 -18.76
CA ALA A 896 -22.73 91.61 -19.26
C ALA A 896 -22.30 92.74 -18.32
N GLY A 897 -21.78 93.84 -18.87
CA GLY A 897 -21.62 95.09 -18.13
C GLY A 897 -22.96 95.66 -17.62
N GLY A 898 -22.89 96.64 -16.72
CA GLY A 898 -24.09 97.33 -16.23
C GLY A 898 -24.87 97.99 -17.38
N GLY A 899 -26.20 98.08 -17.24
CA GLY A 899 -27.07 98.60 -18.30
C GLY A 899 -26.67 99.99 -18.79
N VAL A 900 -26.57 100.15 -20.11
CA VAL A 900 -26.23 101.41 -20.78
C VAL A 900 -27.47 102.12 -21.33
N VAL A 901 -27.40 103.44 -21.38
CA VAL A 901 -28.43 104.31 -21.99
C VAL A 901 -28.15 104.53 -23.48
N GLU A 902 -29.21 104.71 -24.26
CA GLU A 902 -29.19 104.82 -25.72
C GLU A 902 -28.16 105.87 -26.20
N GLY A 903 -27.23 105.43 -27.06
CA GLY A 903 -26.14 106.24 -27.59
C GLY A 903 -24.78 106.08 -26.89
N GLY A 904 -24.68 105.27 -25.82
CA GLY A 904 -23.41 104.86 -25.21
C GLY A 904 -22.91 103.49 -25.68
N ASP A 905 -21.60 103.28 -25.64
CA ASP A 905 -20.98 101.99 -25.99
C ASP A 905 -21.28 100.95 -24.89
N ALA A 906 -21.87 99.81 -25.27
CA ALA A 906 -22.07 98.68 -24.39
C ALA A 906 -20.76 97.88 -24.25
N LEU A 907 -20.41 97.51 -23.01
CA LEU A 907 -19.23 96.69 -22.68
C LEU A 907 -19.65 95.30 -22.18
#